data_AF-A0A940Q9N0-F1
#
_entry.id   AF-A0A940Q9N0-F1
#
_cell.length_a   1.000
_cell.length_b   1.000
_cell.length_c   1.000
_cell.angle_alpha   90.00
_cell.angle_beta   90.00
_cell.angle_gamma   90.00
#
_symmetry.space_group_name_H-M   'P 1'
#
loop_
_entity.id
_entity.type
_entity.pdbx_description
1 polymer ?
#
loop_
_entity_poly.entity_id
_entity_poly.type
_entity_poly.pdbx_seq_one_letter_code
_entity_poly.pdbx_strand_id
1 'polypeptide(L)'
;MDTKRPRWLVPVIISAAVIIIAALLVMIFIGNGAETVLSGTHIYSEPVPLCGAKVEAQDGYVQVAESDTYILYYNEPRFSIRLENKKTGAVLDSTVSDEKDDGKNNASWTSYMKSGIVINAIIGTLNTYQVDMNSVPNEITTWYIDNGIYAQISFKGEYQFELGVEIRLEGNDLIVRIPEESVKENKEGTYISTVSVFPFLGYTYLDEQNGYMLVPDGNGALIYLDNKEGRYATGFSGLIYGVDDGMTNRTTVSTLWEYLETVTPSNKVIAPVFGMAHLDDGIAYLGIVESGDERCSIEVVPNGVMVDYNRCFAKFLLRDVYVQPLNKSNSGTVPTVEKDRQHSDLTVRYCLLSEDEADYSGMANAYRSYLLESGRLEKSDVSYNTRIDFLGTDREEFLMGTTAVTMTTAEQAEDILAELRELGAGSMLSVYKGWQKGGLYNVPVKSMSADSNIGGNAGLKSFVSKQAELGNTVYLYNDALSVNADTHSTTYNVMKMVNKRTFENETHGQVYDTFYYLMPGRSGINLTSLAKDLSSDGIGNIALSGITDTLFSYSSKGSYYSRTDTMDIYEDAVSAAGESCSIIAETPNAFLWKYSDAMLDMPLSSSDYLYLDREIPFLSMVFKGVIPTYSEYVNFEANKKENFLQMVESGVYPSFYITAEDSSKLIYTNSSDLYSLEYASYRDTIVEYDKALRDVAQKVGTAQIIRHEILENGLVKVTYDNGVTVYVNYSGSAQSDGDMTVEALSYTVKAVSDLG
;
A
#
# COMPACT_ATOMS: atom_id res chain seq x y z
N MET A 1 -37.68 -50.00 -44.24
CA MET A 1 -38.81 -49.13 -43.84
C MET A 1 -39.39 -49.72 -42.58
N ASP A 2 -39.28 -49.17 -41.38
CA ASP A 2 -38.80 -47.87 -40.93
C ASP A 2 -38.06 -48.05 -39.59
N THR A 3 -36.88 -47.45 -39.49
CA THR A 3 -36.02 -47.49 -38.32
C THR A 3 -36.56 -46.57 -37.23
N LYS A 4 -37.04 -47.16 -36.13
CA LYS A 4 -37.41 -46.45 -34.90
C LYS A 4 -36.17 -45.76 -34.31
N ARG A 5 -36.11 -44.43 -34.39
CA ARG A 5 -35.11 -43.63 -33.67
C ARG A 5 -35.33 -43.77 -32.15
N PRO A 6 -34.29 -43.96 -31.33
CA PRO A 6 -34.45 -44.11 -29.88
C PRO A 6 -34.89 -42.80 -29.21
N ARG A 7 -35.97 -42.84 -28.42
CA ARG A 7 -36.55 -41.69 -27.68
C ARG A 7 -35.64 -41.14 -26.56
N TRP A 8 -34.52 -41.78 -26.26
CA TRP A 8 -33.53 -41.31 -25.26
C TRP A 8 -32.45 -40.39 -25.85
N LEU A 9 -32.35 -40.30 -27.19
CA LEU A 9 -31.42 -39.37 -27.84
C LEU A 9 -31.91 -37.91 -27.73
N VAL A 10 -33.22 -37.67 -27.64
CA VAL A 10 -33.77 -36.29 -27.59
C VAL A 10 -33.40 -35.56 -26.29
N PRO A 11 -33.52 -36.14 -25.08
CA PRO A 11 -33.07 -35.49 -23.85
C PRO A 11 -31.56 -35.25 -23.82
N VAL A 12 -30.75 -36.21 -24.32
CA VAL A 12 -29.28 -36.08 -24.33
C VAL A 12 -28.81 -35.00 -25.31
N ILE A 13 -29.48 -34.88 -26.47
CA ILE A 13 -29.21 -33.80 -27.43
C ILE A 13 -29.67 -32.44 -26.88
N ILE A 14 -30.77 -32.39 -26.12
CA ILE A 14 -31.23 -31.15 -25.47
C ILE A 14 -30.28 -30.74 -24.35
N SER A 15 -29.82 -31.66 -23.50
CA SER A 15 -28.84 -31.36 -22.45
C SER A 15 -27.48 -30.93 -23.04
N ALA A 16 -27.01 -31.57 -24.10
CA ALA A 16 -25.79 -31.15 -24.80
C ALA A 16 -25.96 -29.78 -25.48
N ALA A 17 -27.12 -29.49 -26.06
CA ALA A 17 -27.42 -28.18 -26.64
C ALA A 17 -27.54 -27.08 -25.57
N VAL A 18 -28.09 -27.36 -24.38
CA VAL A 18 -28.15 -26.41 -23.26
C VAL A 18 -26.76 -26.15 -22.69
N ILE A 19 -25.89 -27.15 -22.60
CA ILE A 19 -24.49 -26.98 -22.19
C ILE A 19 -23.70 -26.19 -23.24
N ILE A 20 -23.92 -26.42 -24.53
CA ILE A 20 -23.28 -25.67 -25.61
C ILE A 20 -23.81 -24.23 -25.69
N ILE A 21 -25.10 -24.00 -25.45
CA ILE A 21 -25.69 -22.65 -25.38
C ILE A 21 -25.24 -21.92 -24.11
N ALA A 22 -25.08 -22.60 -22.97
CA ALA A 22 -24.51 -22.02 -21.76
C ALA A 22 -23.02 -21.71 -21.95
N ALA A 23 -22.25 -22.57 -22.62
CA ALA A 23 -20.85 -22.30 -22.97
C ALA A 23 -20.71 -21.17 -24.01
N LEU A 24 -21.63 -21.07 -24.98
CA LEU A 24 -21.68 -19.95 -25.93
C LEU A 24 -22.15 -18.66 -25.28
N LEU A 25 -23.07 -18.70 -24.31
CA LEU A 25 -23.48 -17.54 -23.52
C LEU A 25 -22.35 -17.09 -22.58
N VAL A 26 -21.60 -18.02 -21.99
CA VAL A 26 -20.37 -17.72 -21.24
C VAL A 26 -19.29 -17.14 -22.16
N MET A 27 -19.12 -17.64 -23.39
CA MET A 27 -18.22 -17.02 -24.38
C MET A 27 -18.71 -15.66 -24.88
N ILE A 28 -20.03 -15.41 -24.95
CA ILE A 28 -20.60 -14.12 -25.35
C ILE A 28 -20.56 -13.12 -24.18
N PHE A 29 -20.65 -13.57 -22.93
CA PHE A 29 -20.49 -12.72 -21.74
C PHE A 29 -19.01 -12.43 -21.43
N ILE A 30 -18.11 -13.40 -21.66
CA ILE A 30 -16.65 -13.17 -21.61
C ILE A 30 -16.20 -12.30 -22.80
N GLY A 31 -16.85 -12.43 -23.97
CA GLY A 31 -16.44 -11.75 -25.20
C GLY A 31 -17.05 -10.37 -25.46
N ASN A 32 -17.85 -9.77 -24.57
CA ASN A 32 -18.49 -8.47 -24.83
C ASN A 32 -18.71 -7.57 -23.58
N GLY A 33 -18.00 -7.79 -22.48
CA GLY A 33 -18.25 -7.00 -21.27
C GLY A 33 -17.16 -6.98 -20.20
N ALA A 34 -15.88 -7.16 -20.55
CA ALA A 34 -14.75 -6.99 -19.63
C ALA A 34 -13.39 -6.77 -20.34
N GLU A 35 -13.39 -6.21 -21.57
CA GLU A 35 -12.18 -5.82 -22.30
C GLU A 35 -12.21 -4.30 -22.54
N THR A 36 -12.10 -3.51 -21.48
CA THR A 36 -11.80 -2.07 -21.65
C THR A 36 -11.08 -1.47 -20.44
N VAL A 37 -10.28 -2.25 -19.72
CA VAL A 37 -9.18 -1.75 -18.87
C VAL A 37 -8.11 -2.85 -18.88
N LEU A 38 -6.86 -2.50 -19.24
CA LEU A 38 -5.66 -3.34 -19.24
C LEU A 38 -5.49 -4.39 -20.37
N SER A 39 -5.60 -3.96 -21.62
CA SER A 39 -4.64 -4.36 -22.66
C SER A 39 -4.72 -3.38 -23.82
N GLY A 40 -4.19 -2.18 -23.60
CA GLY A 40 -3.96 -1.24 -24.68
C GLY A 40 -2.87 -1.79 -25.59
N THR A 41 -3.20 -2.71 -26.50
CA THR A 41 -2.51 -2.73 -27.80
C THR A 41 -2.98 -1.48 -28.53
N HIS A 42 -2.44 -0.33 -28.11
CA HIS A 42 -2.45 0.83 -28.96
C HIS A 42 -1.87 0.39 -30.29
N ILE A 43 -2.64 0.57 -31.36
CA ILE A 43 -2.10 0.48 -32.71
C ILE A 43 -1.16 1.68 -32.81
N TYR A 44 0.10 1.48 -32.44
CA TYR A 44 1.15 2.46 -32.59
C TYR A 44 1.22 2.85 -34.07
N SER A 45 1.22 4.16 -34.35
CA SER A 45 1.88 4.63 -35.57
C SER A 45 3.31 4.03 -35.57
N GLU A 46 3.77 3.48 -36.69
CA GLU A 46 5.12 2.90 -36.72
C GLU A 46 6.14 3.97 -36.27
N PRO A 47 6.99 3.69 -35.27
CA PRO A 47 7.91 4.68 -34.73
C PRO A 47 8.78 5.30 -35.84
N VAL A 48 8.90 6.63 -35.85
CA VAL A 48 9.66 7.35 -36.89
C VAL A 48 11.02 7.77 -36.33
N PRO A 49 12.15 7.52 -37.03
CA PRO A 49 13.48 7.89 -36.52
C PRO A 49 13.55 9.37 -36.10
N LEU A 50 14.22 9.66 -34.98
CA LEU A 50 14.33 11.02 -34.40
C LEU A 50 15.10 12.04 -35.28
N CYS A 51 15.42 11.69 -36.53
CA CYS A 51 16.20 12.52 -37.45
C CYS A 51 15.38 13.72 -37.94
N GLY A 52 15.84 14.94 -37.62
CA GLY A 52 15.20 16.20 -38.05
C GLY A 52 14.33 16.90 -37.00
N ALA A 53 14.69 16.83 -35.72
CA ALA A 53 14.01 17.54 -34.63
C ALA A 53 13.78 19.03 -34.97
N LYS A 54 12.59 19.54 -34.64
CA LYS A 54 12.10 20.84 -35.14
C LYS A 54 12.80 22.05 -34.51
N VAL A 55 13.36 21.91 -33.30
CA VAL A 55 14.05 22.96 -32.54
C VAL A 55 15.09 22.34 -31.60
N GLU A 56 16.37 22.71 -31.74
CA GLU A 56 17.41 22.45 -30.74
C GLU A 56 17.29 23.48 -29.61
N ALA A 57 17.15 23.01 -28.38
CA ALA A 57 17.28 23.81 -27.16
C ALA A 57 18.77 23.90 -26.74
N GLN A 58 19.06 24.65 -25.67
CA GLN A 58 20.42 24.67 -25.10
C GLN A 58 20.85 23.28 -24.61
N ASP A 59 22.17 23.08 -24.53
CA ASP A 59 22.83 21.88 -23.97
C ASP A 59 22.54 20.55 -24.70
N GLY A 60 22.19 20.62 -25.99
CA GLY A 60 21.96 19.43 -26.81
C GLY A 60 20.64 18.72 -26.50
N TYR A 61 19.69 19.43 -25.89
CA TYR A 61 18.32 18.98 -25.75
C TYR A 61 17.51 19.30 -27.02
N VAL A 62 16.61 18.41 -27.41
CA VAL A 62 15.68 18.62 -28.52
C VAL A 62 14.24 18.50 -28.01
N GLN A 63 13.35 19.37 -28.47
CA GLN A 63 11.92 19.27 -28.13
C GLN A 63 11.31 18.04 -28.80
N VAL A 64 10.69 17.16 -28.01
CA VAL A 64 10.10 15.90 -28.51
C VAL A 64 8.58 15.81 -28.31
N ALA A 65 8.03 16.50 -27.31
CA ALA A 65 6.59 16.61 -27.11
C ALA A 65 6.24 17.93 -26.43
N GLU A 66 4.96 18.29 -26.45
CA GLU A 66 4.40 19.46 -25.79
C GLU A 66 2.94 19.20 -25.47
N SER A 67 2.51 19.63 -24.29
CA SER A 67 1.12 19.69 -23.86
C SER A 67 0.68 21.16 -23.69
N ASP A 68 -0.52 21.37 -23.18
CA ASP A 68 -1.00 22.73 -22.87
C ASP A 68 -0.15 23.41 -21.79
N THR A 69 0.47 22.63 -20.89
CA THR A 69 1.17 23.08 -19.68
C THR A 69 2.67 22.88 -19.72
N TYR A 70 3.18 21.82 -20.36
CA TYR A 70 4.60 21.49 -20.36
C TYR A 70 5.18 21.28 -21.75
N ILE A 71 6.46 21.59 -21.90
CA ILE A 71 7.28 21.17 -23.04
C ILE A 71 8.23 20.07 -22.57
N LEU A 72 8.28 18.95 -23.29
CA LEU A 72 9.22 17.86 -23.04
C LEU A 72 10.39 17.93 -24.01
N TYR A 73 11.58 18.04 -23.44
CA TYR A 73 12.85 17.99 -24.15
C TYR A 73 13.60 16.70 -23.83
N TYR A 74 14.41 16.22 -24.77
CA TYR A 74 15.19 14.99 -24.65
C TYR A 74 16.64 15.21 -25.10
N ASN A 75 17.57 14.63 -24.34
CA ASN A 75 19.00 14.56 -24.65
C ASN A 75 19.42 13.09 -24.75
N GLU A 76 19.70 12.64 -25.97
CA GLU A 76 20.03 11.24 -26.26
C GLU A 76 21.30 10.74 -25.53
N PRO A 77 22.46 11.45 -25.55
CA PRO A 77 23.69 10.92 -24.97
C PRO A 77 23.61 10.51 -23.49
N ARG A 78 22.84 11.24 -22.68
CA ARG A 78 22.63 10.93 -21.25
C ARG A 78 21.35 10.16 -20.98
N PHE A 79 20.57 9.91 -22.03
CA PHE A 79 19.16 9.53 -21.94
C PHE A 79 18.42 10.43 -20.94
N SER A 80 18.57 11.75 -21.06
CA SER A 80 18.01 12.71 -20.09
C SER A 80 16.81 13.42 -20.67
N ILE A 81 15.85 13.78 -19.83
CA ILE A 81 14.72 14.64 -20.15
C ILE A 81 14.76 15.94 -19.37
N ARG A 82 14.10 16.96 -19.94
CA ARG A 82 13.79 18.23 -19.30
C ARG A 82 12.32 18.55 -19.54
N LEU A 83 11.60 18.86 -18.47
CA LEU A 83 10.24 19.38 -18.54
C LEU A 83 10.26 20.87 -18.23
N GLU A 84 9.75 21.69 -19.14
CA GLU A 84 9.61 23.13 -18.93
C GLU A 84 8.13 23.47 -18.76
N ASN A 85 7.77 24.06 -17.62
CA ASN A 85 6.42 24.57 -17.41
C ASN A 85 6.22 25.85 -18.25
N LYS A 86 5.26 25.85 -19.16
CA LYS A 86 5.01 26.95 -20.12
C LYS A 86 4.55 28.24 -19.45
N LYS A 87 4.02 28.16 -18.23
CA LYS A 87 3.47 29.30 -17.49
C LYS A 87 4.48 29.93 -16.57
N THR A 88 5.18 29.12 -15.77
CA THR A 88 6.18 29.61 -14.80
C THR A 88 7.58 29.76 -15.42
N GLY A 89 7.86 29.02 -16.50
CA GLY A 89 9.21 28.92 -17.08
C GLY A 89 10.17 28.04 -16.27
N ALA A 90 9.70 27.46 -15.17
CA ALA A 90 10.50 26.58 -14.32
C ALA A 90 10.75 25.23 -15.01
N VAL A 91 11.87 24.59 -14.66
CA VAL A 91 12.35 23.38 -15.33
C VAL A 91 12.60 22.24 -14.34
N LEU A 92 12.21 21.02 -14.73
CA LEU A 92 12.58 19.78 -14.06
C LEU A 92 13.53 19.00 -14.96
N ASP A 93 14.77 18.81 -14.50
CA ASP A 93 15.78 18.02 -15.20
C ASP A 93 15.85 16.61 -14.59
N SER A 94 16.06 15.58 -15.42
CA SER A 94 16.25 14.19 -14.95
C SER A 94 17.68 13.80 -14.61
N THR A 95 18.65 14.63 -14.97
CA THR A 95 20.07 14.41 -14.71
C THR A 95 20.78 15.71 -14.34
N VAL A 96 21.84 15.61 -13.54
CA VAL A 96 22.64 16.78 -13.15
C VAL A 96 23.41 17.31 -14.36
N SER A 97 23.27 18.60 -14.68
CA SER A 97 23.98 19.20 -15.81
C SER A 97 25.47 19.39 -15.49
N ASP A 98 26.31 19.62 -16.49
CA ASP A 98 27.73 19.90 -16.23
C ASP A 98 27.93 21.24 -15.49
N GLU A 99 27.01 22.19 -15.68
CA GLU A 99 27.03 23.49 -15.01
C GLU A 99 26.57 23.40 -13.54
N LYS A 100 25.66 22.47 -13.23
CA LYS A 100 25.12 22.25 -11.88
C LYS A 100 25.89 21.20 -11.08
N ASP A 101 26.88 20.52 -11.66
CA ASP A 101 27.75 19.58 -10.97
C ASP A 101 28.69 20.33 -10.00
N ASP A 102 28.75 19.88 -8.75
CA ASP A 102 29.56 20.51 -7.69
C ASP A 102 31.06 20.21 -7.83
N GLY A 103 31.43 19.25 -8.69
CA GLY A 103 32.79 18.81 -8.93
C GLY A 103 33.47 18.10 -7.75
N LYS A 104 32.71 17.74 -6.69
CA LYS A 104 33.23 17.08 -5.48
C LYS A 104 33.07 15.55 -5.52
N ASN A 105 32.19 15.06 -6.38
CA ASN A 105 31.82 13.65 -6.42
C ASN A 105 32.89 12.78 -7.12
N ASN A 106 32.96 11.51 -6.71
CA ASN A 106 33.82 10.54 -7.39
C ASN A 106 33.24 10.16 -8.77
N ALA A 107 34.06 9.56 -9.64
CA ALA A 107 33.66 9.23 -11.00
C ALA A 107 32.39 8.36 -11.10
N SER A 108 32.18 7.43 -10.17
CA SER A 108 30.97 6.58 -10.15
C SER A 108 29.71 7.40 -9.91
N TRP A 109 29.75 8.30 -8.92
CA TRP A 109 28.64 9.19 -8.59
C TRP A 109 28.41 10.24 -9.67
N THR A 110 29.47 10.85 -10.21
CA THR A 110 29.36 11.77 -11.35
C THR A 110 28.66 11.11 -12.53
N SER A 111 29.01 9.86 -12.85
CA SER A 111 28.34 9.08 -13.89
C SER A 111 26.89 8.73 -13.56
N TYR A 112 26.61 8.36 -12.31
CA TYR A 112 25.27 8.03 -11.81
C TYR A 112 24.32 9.24 -11.93
N MET A 113 24.76 10.40 -11.44
CA MET A 113 24.00 11.66 -11.46
C MET A 113 23.71 12.18 -12.87
N LYS A 114 24.55 11.82 -13.84
CA LYS A 114 24.46 12.26 -15.24
C LYS A 114 23.76 11.24 -16.15
N SER A 115 23.07 10.25 -15.59
CA SER A 115 22.45 9.14 -16.33
C SER A 115 20.96 9.05 -16.06
N GLY A 116 20.13 9.08 -17.11
CA GLY A 116 18.69 8.92 -16.96
C GLY A 116 18.24 7.48 -16.72
N ILE A 117 19.07 6.49 -17.04
CA ILE A 117 18.90 5.09 -16.64
C ILE A 117 20.15 4.64 -15.89
N VAL A 118 19.95 4.01 -14.74
CA VAL A 118 21.03 3.33 -14.01
C VAL A 118 20.60 1.92 -13.65
N ILE A 119 21.48 0.97 -13.92
CA ILE A 119 21.27 -0.46 -13.65
C ILE A 119 22.32 -0.93 -12.65
N ASN A 120 21.92 -1.77 -11.69
CA ASN A 120 22.86 -2.59 -10.95
C ASN A 120 22.92 -3.98 -11.59
N ALA A 121 24.09 -4.39 -12.04
CA ALA A 121 24.34 -5.67 -12.68
C ALA A 121 24.97 -6.66 -11.71
N ILE A 122 24.48 -7.90 -11.65
CA ILE A 122 25.14 -9.00 -10.96
C ILE A 122 26.04 -9.71 -11.97
N ILE A 123 27.35 -9.78 -11.68
CA ILE A 123 28.30 -10.60 -12.45
C ILE A 123 28.82 -11.73 -11.56
N GLY A 124 28.65 -12.97 -12.02
CA GLY A 124 28.97 -14.16 -11.22
C GLY A 124 27.93 -14.41 -10.14
N THR A 125 28.34 -14.53 -8.87
CA THR A 125 27.44 -14.94 -7.77
C THR A 125 27.10 -13.86 -6.76
N LEU A 126 27.85 -12.75 -6.70
CA LEU A 126 27.71 -11.74 -5.63
C LEU A 126 28.07 -10.30 -6.03
N ASN A 127 28.91 -10.10 -7.03
CA ASN A 127 29.44 -8.77 -7.31
C ASN A 127 28.39 -7.95 -8.06
N THR A 128 27.98 -6.84 -7.46
CA THR A 128 27.11 -5.84 -8.10
C THR A 128 27.95 -4.71 -8.70
N TYR A 129 27.62 -4.31 -9.93
CA TYR A 129 28.30 -3.24 -10.66
C TYR A 129 27.29 -2.24 -11.20
N GLN A 130 27.63 -0.96 -11.13
CA GLN A 130 26.86 0.10 -11.76
C GLN A 130 27.03 0.04 -13.28
N VAL A 131 25.91 0.07 -14.00
CA VAL A 131 25.82 0.23 -15.45
C VAL A 131 25.03 1.50 -15.70
N ASP A 132 25.72 2.52 -16.23
CA ASP A 132 25.20 3.86 -16.41
C ASP A 132 25.48 4.38 -17.83
N MET A 133 24.85 5.49 -18.21
CA MET A 133 24.88 6.02 -19.57
C MET A 133 26.23 6.63 -19.97
N ASN A 134 27.08 6.99 -19.00
CA ASN A 134 28.31 7.73 -19.24
C ASN A 134 29.57 6.85 -19.19
N SER A 135 29.65 5.91 -18.25
CA SER A 135 30.83 5.08 -18.02
C SER A 135 30.85 3.80 -18.85
N VAL A 136 29.68 3.32 -19.28
CA VAL A 136 29.53 2.07 -20.03
C VAL A 136 29.24 2.37 -21.50
N PRO A 137 30.01 1.82 -22.46
CA PRO A 137 29.70 1.97 -23.88
C PRO A 137 28.29 1.49 -24.19
N ASN A 138 27.48 2.35 -24.80
CA ASN A 138 26.11 2.06 -25.17
C ASN A 138 25.79 2.62 -26.56
N GLU A 139 24.77 2.05 -27.18
CA GLU A 139 24.15 2.58 -28.40
C GLU A 139 22.68 2.83 -28.09
N ILE A 140 22.17 3.99 -28.51
CA ILE A 140 20.76 4.36 -28.35
C ILE A 140 20.18 4.56 -29.74
N THR A 141 19.02 3.99 -30.00
CA THR A 141 18.21 4.31 -31.17
C THR A 141 16.89 4.86 -30.69
N THR A 142 16.56 6.08 -31.11
CA THR A 142 15.36 6.79 -30.67
C THR A 142 14.38 6.99 -31.83
N TRP A 143 13.10 6.81 -31.54
CA TRP A 143 12.00 7.08 -32.45
C TRP A 143 10.97 8.01 -31.79
N TYR A 144 10.35 8.88 -32.59
CA TYR A 144 9.14 9.58 -32.18
C TYR A 144 7.98 8.60 -32.08
N ILE A 145 7.18 8.78 -31.04
CA ILE A 145 5.86 8.18 -30.85
C ILE A 145 4.86 9.30 -30.55
N ASP A 146 3.57 8.97 -30.50
CA ASP A 146 2.53 9.94 -30.14
C ASP A 146 2.84 10.57 -28.77
N ASN A 147 2.95 11.90 -28.75
CA ASN A 147 3.29 12.71 -27.57
C ASN A 147 4.58 12.31 -26.84
N GLY A 148 5.59 11.77 -27.53
CA GLY A 148 6.86 11.44 -26.88
C GLY A 148 7.85 10.67 -27.73
N ILE A 149 8.64 9.81 -27.08
CA ILE A 149 9.67 8.98 -27.72
C ILE A 149 9.67 7.53 -27.23
N TYR A 150 10.14 6.64 -28.08
CA TYR A 150 10.65 5.31 -27.70
C TYR A 150 12.15 5.27 -27.94
N ALA A 151 12.93 4.82 -26.97
CA ALA A 151 14.37 4.66 -27.10
C ALA A 151 14.78 3.22 -26.79
N GLN A 152 15.48 2.59 -27.72
CA GLN A 152 16.14 1.31 -27.49
C GLN A 152 17.58 1.57 -27.08
N ILE A 153 17.92 1.22 -25.84
CA ILE A 153 19.26 1.33 -25.28
C ILE A 153 19.93 -0.05 -25.33
N SER A 154 21.16 -0.11 -25.82
CA SER A 154 21.97 -1.33 -25.88
C SER A 154 23.34 -1.11 -25.24
N PHE A 155 23.51 -1.56 -24.01
CA PHE A 155 24.79 -1.56 -23.31
C PHE A 155 25.71 -2.62 -23.90
N LYS A 156 26.95 -2.25 -24.21
CA LYS A 156 27.93 -3.12 -24.88
C LYS A 156 28.97 -3.65 -23.88
N GLY A 157 29.98 -4.35 -24.40
CA GLY A 157 31.10 -4.83 -23.61
C GLY A 157 30.74 -6.00 -22.71
N GLU A 158 31.02 -5.87 -21.41
CA GLU A 158 30.89 -6.97 -20.44
C GLU A 158 29.45 -7.19 -19.94
N TYR A 159 28.50 -6.28 -20.21
CA TYR A 159 27.12 -6.38 -19.72
C TYR A 159 26.16 -6.94 -20.77
N GLN A 160 26.16 -6.40 -21.99
CA GLN A 160 25.30 -6.84 -23.11
C GLN A 160 23.80 -6.81 -22.78
N PHE A 161 23.35 -5.78 -22.05
CA PHE A 161 21.94 -5.56 -21.75
C PHE A 161 21.27 -4.72 -22.83
N GLU A 162 20.01 -5.02 -23.12
CA GLU A 162 19.13 -4.18 -23.94
C GLU A 162 17.88 -3.82 -23.14
N LEU A 163 17.45 -2.56 -23.19
CA LEU A 163 16.16 -2.11 -22.65
C LEU A 163 15.52 -1.10 -23.61
N GLY A 164 14.21 -1.22 -23.79
CA GLY A 164 13.38 -0.21 -24.45
C GLY A 164 12.72 0.68 -23.42
N VAL A 165 12.69 1.99 -23.66
CA VAL A 165 12.05 2.97 -22.77
C VAL A 165 11.10 3.84 -23.58
N GLU A 166 9.83 3.82 -23.20
CA GLU A 166 8.78 4.71 -23.68
C GLU A 166 8.66 5.91 -22.73
N ILE A 167 8.69 7.12 -23.28
CA ILE A 167 8.44 8.36 -22.56
C ILE A 167 7.31 9.09 -23.27
N ARG A 168 6.24 9.42 -22.54
CA ARG A 168 5.08 10.15 -23.07
C ARG A 168 4.70 11.31 -22.18
N LEU A 169 4.28 12.41 -22.79
CA LEU A 169 3.67 13.54 -22.12
C LEU A 169 2.17 13.56 -22.46
N GLU A 170 1.35 13.02 -21.58
CA GLU A 170 -0.11 12.91 -21.76
C GLU A 170 -0.80 13.95 -20.86
N GLY A 171 -1.13 15.11 -21.44
CA GLY A 171 -1.69 16.24 -20.67
C GLY A 171 -0.68 16.78 -19.66
N ASN A 172 -0.98 16.62 -18.37
CA ASN A 172 -0.09 17.00 -17.27
C ASN A 172 0.73 15.82 -16.72
N ASP A 173 0.64 14.64 -17.34
CA ASP A 173 1.35 13.46 -16.87
C ASP A 173 2.55 13.15 -17.75
N LEU A 174 3.71 12.95 -17.12
CA LEU A 174 4.84 12.29 -17.76
C LEU A 174 4.78 10.79 -17.42
N ILE A 175 4.62 9.93 -18.41
CA ILE A 175 4.61 8.48 -18.23
C ILE A 175 5.92 7.92 -18.78
N VAL A 176 6.61 7.14 -17.95
CA VAL A 176 7.85 6.45 -18.32
C VAL A 176 7.64 4.96 -18.14
N ARG A 177 7.74 4.18 -19.22
CA ARG A 177 7.49 2.75 -19.24
C ARG A 177 8.66 2.00 -19.86
N ILE A 178 9.09 0.92 -19.21
CA ILE A 178 10.02 -0.07 -19.76
C ILE A 178 9.22 -1.34 -20.02
N PRO A 179 8.88 -1.65 -21.28
CA PRO A 179 8.14 -2.86 -21.61
C PRO A 179 8.96 -4.10 -21.30
N GLU A 180 8.34 -5.10 -20.67
CA GLU A 180 8.96 -6.35 -20.25
C GLU A 180 9.73 -7.04 -21.39
N GLU A 181 9.13 -7.07 -22.58
CA GLU A 181 9.63 -7.75 -23.77
C GLU A 181 10.89 -7.09 -24.36
N SER A 182 11.13 -5.83 -24.00
CA SER A 182 12.29 -5.07 -24.47
C SER A 182 13.57 -5.39 -23.67
N VAL A 183 13.43 -5.97 -22.47
CA VAL A 183 14.53 -6.22 -21.53
C VAL A 183 15.22 -7.54 -21.87
N LYS A 184 16.48 -7.45 -22.33
CA LYS A 184 17.30 -8.63 -22.68
C LYS A 184 18.64 -8.64 -21.95
N GLU A 185 18.98 -9.83 -21.45
CA GLU A 185 20.27 -10.16 -20.83
C GLU A 185 21.04 -11.11 -21.77
N ASN A 186 21.82 -10.56 -22.72
CA ASN A 186 22.39 -11.37 -23.81
C ASN A 186 23.66 -12.16 -23.42
N LYS A 187 24.23 -11.92 -22.23
CA LYS A 187 25.46 -12.56 -21.77
C LYS A 187 25.21 -13.45 -20.56
N GLU A 188 25.58 -14.73 -20.68
CA GLU A 188 25.48 -15.69 -19.60
C GLU A 188 26.31 -15.28 -18.36
N GLY A 189 25.74 -15.47 -17.16
CA GLY A 189 26.38 -15.13 -15.89
C GLY A 189 26.45 -13.63 -15.59
N THR A 190 25.75 -12.80 -16.37
CA THR A 190 25.60 -11.35 -16.17
C THR A 190 24.12 -11.02 -16.18
N TYR A 191 23.60 -10.50 -15.08
CA TYR A 191 22.17 -10.31 -14.87
C TYR A 191 21.85 -8.91 -14.39
N ILE A 192 20.66 -8.41 -14.70
CA ILE A 192 20.12 -7.16 -14.19
C ILE A 192 19.53 -7.44 -12.80
N SER A 193 20.04 -6.75 -11.78
CA SER A 193 19.47 -6.79 -10.43
C SER A 193 18.42 -5.72 -10.27
N THR A 194 18.78 -4.45 -10.45
CA THR A 194 17.84 -3.33 -10.31
C THR A 194 17.93 -2.36 -11.47
N VAL A 195 16.82 -1.70 -11.76
CA VAL A 195 16.72 -0.59 -12.72
C VAL A 195 16.18 0.65 -11.99
N SER A 196 16.90 1.76 -12.08
CA SER A 196 16.47 3.08 -11.63
C SER A 196 16.23 3.97 -12.85
N VAL A 197 15.05 4.57 -12.91
CA VAL A 197 14.62 5.43 -14.01
C VAL A 197 14.54 6.86 -13.51
N PHE A 198 15.28 7.76 -14.15
CA PHE A 198 15.42 9.16 -13.79
C PHE A 198 15.66 9.39 -12.29
N PRO A 199 16.72 8.81 -11.70
CA PRO A 199 16.98 8.90 -10.26
C PRO A 199 17.18 10.33 -9.73
N PHE A 200 17.35 11.31 -10.63
CA PHE A 200 17.49 12.73 -10.31
C PHE A 200 16.37 13.59 -10.91
N LEU A 201 15.21 13.04 -11.29
CA LEU A 201 14.12 13.91 -11.76
C LEU A 201 13.77 14.96 -10.70
N GLY A 202 13.90 16.23 -11.06
CA GLY A 202 13.62 17.35 -10.17
C GLY A 202 14.63 17.51 -9.02
N TYR A 203 15.85 16.99 -9.12
CA TYR A 203 16.85 17.16 -8.07
C TYR A 203 17.08 18.63 -7.66
N THR A 204 17.53 18.83 -6.42
CA THR A 204 18.00 20.13 -5.94
C THR A 204 19.35 20.00 -5.24
N TYR A 205 20.22 20.99 -5.41
CA TYR A 205 21.51 21.08 -4.74
C TYR A 205 21.36 21.80 -3.39
N LEU A 206 21.69 21.09 -2.29
CA LEU A 206 21.55 21.62 -0.93
C LEU A 206 20.20 22.33 -0.73
N ASP A 207 20.23 23.59 -0.27
CA ASP A 207 19.10 24.47 0.01
C ASP A 207 18.87 25.54 -1.08
N GLU A 208 19.23 25.26 -2.34
CA GLU A 208 19.01 26.20 -3.45
C GLU A 208 17.53 26.47 -3.75
N GLN A 209 16.64 25.64 -3.22
CA GLN A 209 15.22 25.62 -3.50
C GLN A 209 14.42 25.34 -2.21
N ASN A 210 13.45 26.19 -1.88
CA ASN A 210 12.48 25.87 -0.84
C ASN A 210 11.51 24.79 -1.31
N GLY A 211 11.17 23.87 -0.42
CA GLY A 211 10.20 22.82 -0.69
C GLY A 211 10.48 21.55 0.07
N TYR A 212 9.99 20.42 -0.45
CA TYR A 212 10.09 19.14 0.24
C TYR A 212 9.93 17.94 -0.70
N MET A 213 10.36 16.79 -0.23
CA MET A 213 10.05 15.47 -0.78
C MET A 213 8.96 14.79 0.06
N LEU A 214 7.99 14.16 -0.60
CA LEU A 214 6.95 13.34 0.02
C LEU A 214 7.44 11.90 0.20
N VAL A 215 7.32 11.38 1.42
CA VAL A 215 7.63 10.01 1.81
C VAL A 215 6.33 9.27 2.15
N PRO A 216 6.07 8.08 1.56
CA PRO A 216 4.90 7.26 1.86
C PRO A 216 5.10 6.44 3.15
N ASP A 217 5.41 7.11 4.26
CA ASP A 217 5.59 6.53 5.59
C ASP A 217 4.36 6.82 6.47
N GLY A 218 3.67 5.77 6.90
CA GLY A 218 2.42 5.88 7.64
C GLY A 218 1.36 6.59 6.80
N ASN A 219 0.78 7.66 7.34
CA ASN A 219 -0.16 8.50 6.59
C ASN A 219 0.53 9.41 5.56
N GLY A 220 1.84 9.62 5.68
CA GLY A 220 2.64 10.51 4.85
C GLY A 220 3.57 11.39 5.69
N ALA A 221 4.78 11.60 5.18
CA ALA A 221 5.76 12.48 5.83
C ALA A 221 6.53 13.30 4.79
N LEU A 222 7.17 14.39 5.25
CA LEU A 222 7.93 15.32 4.44
C LEU A 222 9.39 15.36 4.88
N ILE A 223 10.28 15.43 3.90
CA ILE A 223 11.68 15.80 4.06
C ILE A 223 11.88 17.14 3.37
N TYR A 224 12.17 18.18 4.12
CA TYR A 224 12.44 19.52 3.60
C TYR A 224 13.73 19.54 2.78
N LEU A 225 13.76 20.40 1.75
CA LEU A 225 14.90 20.59 0.86
C LEU A 225 15.99 21.50 1.45
N ASP A 226 15.93 21.80 2.76
CA ASP A 226 16.97 22.57 3.44
C ASP A 226 18.28 21.77 3.55
N ASN A 227 19.37 22.49 3.84
CA ASN A 227 20.69 21.90 3.93
C ASN A 227 20.79 21.01 5.18
N LYS A 228 20.98 19.71 4.99
CA LYS A 228 21.06 18.75 6.10
C LYS A 228 22.44 18.70 6.75
N GLU A 229 23.41 19.46 6.25
CA GLU A 229 24.79 19.55 6.76
C GLU A 229 25.51 18.19 6.83
N GLY A 230 25.12 17.24 5.97
CA GLY A 230 25.69 15.88 5.96
C GLY A 230 25.45 15.08 7.24
N ARG A 231 24.45 15.45 8.06
CA ARG A 231 24.19 14.80 9.35
C ARG A 231 23.58 13.40 9.26
N TYR A 232 23.05 13.03 8.09
CA TYR A 232 22.41 11.74 7.85
C TYR A 232 23.31 10.79 7.07
N ALA A 233 23.32 9.52 7.47
CA ALA A 233 24.09 8.47 6.81
C ALA A 233 23.28 7.71 5.73
N THR A 234 21.95 7.78 5.79
CA THR A 234 21.02 7.05 4.93
C THR A 234 19.79 7.91 4.62
N GLY A 235 19.14 7.64 3.48
CA GLY A 235 17.79 8.12 3.18
C GLY A 235 16.72 7.07 3.48
N PHE A 236 15.49 7.37 3.10
CA PHE A 236 14.39 6.41 3.09
C PHE A 236 14.50 5.46 1.89
N SER A 237 14.30 4.17 2.14
CA SER A 237 14.25 3.11 1.12
C SER A 237 13.21 2.08 1.57
N GLY A 238 12.01 2.16 1.01
CA GLY A 238 10.90 1.24 1.33
C GLY A 238 10.50 0.39 0.14
N LEU A 239 10.58 -0.94 0.28
CA LEU A 239 9.97 -1.86 -0.70
C LEU A 239 8.44 -1.72 -0.62
N ILE A 240 7.80 -1.40 -1.75
CA ILE A 240 6.35 -1.29 -1.84
C ILE A 240 5.73 -2.64 -1.42
N TYR A 241 4.69 -2.58 -0.58
CA TYR A 241 4.04 -3.72 0.07
C TYR A 241 4.94 -4.50 1.06
N GLY A 242 6.06 -3.91 1.47
CA GLY A 242 6.99 -4.41 2.50
C GLY A 242 7.86 -5.58 2.07
N VAL A 243 8.63 -6.11 3.01
CA VAL A 243 9.70 -7.12 2.79
C VAL A 243 9.19 -8.42 2.16
N ASP A 244 10.07 -9.14 1.46
CA ASP A 244 9.78 -10.47 0.90
C ASP A 244 10.19 -11.58 1.88
N ASP A 245 9.23 -12.07 2.65
CA ASP A 245 9.40 -13.19 3.60
C ASP A 245 9.85 -14.50 2.93
N GLY A 246 9.63 -14.63 1.61
CA GLY A 246 10.06 -15.77 0.81
C GLY A 246 11.56 -15.81 0.55
N MET A 247 12.22 -14.65 0.59
CA MET A 247 13.64 -14.48 0.27
C MET A 247 14.50 -14.25 1.51
N THR A 248 13.90 -13.67 2.55
CA THR A 248 14.63 -13.24 3.74
C THR A 248 15.02 -14.44 4.59
N ASN A 249 16.31 -14.78 4.62
CA ASN A 249 16.83 -15.51 5.78
C ASN A 249 16.82 -14.51 6.93
N ARG A 250 15.86 -14.60 7.86
CA ARG A 250 15.85 -13.81 9.09
C ARG A 250 17.23 -13.93 9.78
N THR A 251 18.13 -13.00 9.51
CA THR A 251 19.14 -12.60 10.49
C THR A 251 18.32 -12.01 11.61
N THR A 252 18.33 -12.72 12.75
CA THR A 252 17.77 -12.28 14.03
C THR A 252 17.66 -10.77 14.07
N VAL A 253 16.43 -10.25 14.16
CA VAL A 253 16.18 -8.87 14.59
C VAL A 253 17.12 -8.66 15.78
N SER A 254 17.87 -7.56 15.81
CA SER A 254 18.79 -7.30 16.91
C SER A 254 17.95 -7.06 18.15
N THR A 255 17.61 -8.15 18.82
CA THR A 255 16.80 -8.16 20.01
C THR A 255 17.73 -7.99 21.19
N LEU A 256 17.49 -6.97 22.01
CA LEU A 256 18.11 -6.92 23.32
C LEU A 256 17.58 -8.12 24.11
N TRP A 257 18.49 -8.93 24.65
CA TRP A 257 18.16 -10.12 25.45
C TRP A 257 17.28 -11.16 24.73
N GLU A 258 17.35 -11.25 23.39
CA GLU A 258 16.62 -12.24 22.58
C GLU A 258 15.09 -12.05 22.49
N TYR A 259 14.51 -11.01 23.12
CA TYR A 259 13.05 -10.76 23.06
C TYR A 259 12.63 -9.28 22.96
N LEU A 260 13.52 -8.31 23.17
CA LEU A 260 13.19 -6.89 23.00
C LEU A 260 13.69 -6.40 21.65
N GLU A 261 12.80 -6.17 20.69
CA GLU A 261 13.17 -5.46 19.46
C GLU A 261 13.66 -4.05 19.80
N THR A 262 14.85 -3.69 19.31
CA THR A 262 15.51 -2.41 19.62
C THR A 262 15.43 -1.39 18.49
N VAL A 263 14.77 -1.78 17.40
CA VAL A 263 14.66 -1.00 16.17
C VAL A 263 13.19 -1.02 15.78
N THR A 264 12.55 0.14 15.76
CA THR A 264 11.26 0.31 15.11
C THR A 264 11.51 0.31 13.61
N PRO A 265 11.04 -0.70 12.84
CA PRO A 265 11.13 -0.65 11.38
C PRO A 265 10.27 0.50 10.85
N SER A 266 10.50 0.90 9.60
CA SER A 266 9.60 1.85 8.95
C SER A 266 8.19 1.26 8.87
N ASN A 267 7.15 2.09 8.85
CA ASN A 267 5.84 1.66 8.39
C ASN A 267 5.97 1.08 6.99
N LYS A 268 5.09 0.12 6.69
CA LYS A 268 5.02 -0.48 5.37
C LYS A 268 4.56 0.56 4.35
N VAL A 269 5.24 0.60 3.21
CA VAL A 269 4.81 1.40 2.05
C VAL A 269 3.59 0.73 1.43
N ILE A 270 2.39 1.15 1.80
CA ILE A 270 1.13 0.59 1.30
C ILE A 270 0.62 1.27 0.02
N ALA A 271 1.14 2.46 -0.28
CA ALA A 271 0.83 3.24 -1.46
C ALA A 271 2.09 3.41 -2.34
N PRO A 272 2.02 3.07 -3.65
CA PRO A 272 3.17 3.11 -4.55
C PRO A 272 3.51 4.54 -5.03
N VAL A 273 3.67 5.49 -4.11
CA VAL A 273 3.77 6.92 -4.43
C VAL A 273 4.92 7.65 -3.73
N PHE A 274 5.47 8.66 -4.40
CA PHE A 274 6.46 9.59 -3.87
C PHE A 274 6.29 10.95 -4.56
N GLY A 275 6.97 12.00 -4.11
CA GLY A 275 6.84 13.29 -4.77
C GLY A 275 7.89 14.30 -4.35
N MET A 276 7.95 15.41 -5.08
CA MET A 276 8.78 16.56 -4.73
C MET A 276 8.05 17.86 -5.12
N ALA A 277 8.15 18.87 -4.24
CA ALA A 277 7.61 20.20 -4.47
C ALA A 277 8.74 21.24 -4.44
N HIS A 278 8.79 22.08 -5.46
CA HIS A 278 9.67 23.25 -5.56
C HIS A 278 8.79 24.50 -5.38
N LEU A 279 8.67 24.95 -4.13
CA LEU A 279 7.71 26.00 -3.77
C LEU A 279 8.07 27.36 -4.37
N ASP A 280 9.35 27.72 -4.46
CA ASP A 280 9.78 28.98 -5.08
C ASP A 280 9.46 29.04 -6.59
N ASP A 281 9.51 27.90 -7.27
CA ASP A 281 9.22 27.77 -8.71
C ASP A 281 7.73 27.55 -9.00
N GLY A 282 6.93 27.27 -7.97
CA GLY A 282 5.51 26.94 -8.10
C GLY A 282 5.29 25.69 -8.97
N ILE A 283 6.14 24.68 -8.85
CA ILE A 283 6.00 23.38 -9.54
C ILE A 283 6.22 22.23 -8.57
N ALA A 284 5.52 21.13 -8.79
CA ALA A 284 5.69 19.89 -8.05
C ALA A 284 5.38 18.69 -8.93
N TYR A 285 5.71 17.48 -8.46
CA TYR A 285 5.21 16.26 -9.07
C TYR A 285 4.88 15.21 -8.02
N LEU A 286 3.89 14.37 -8.35
CA LEU A 286 3.64 13.10 -7.69
C LEU A 286 4.06 11.96 -8.62
N GLY A 287 5.03 11.14 -8.21
CA GLY A 287 5.38 9.89 -8.86
C GLY A 287 4.50 8.75 -8.35
N ILE A 288 3.91 7.99 -9.26
CA ILE A 288 3.08 6.79 -9.02
C ILE A 288 3.70 5.62 -9.77
N VAL A 289 4.05 4.54 -9.08
CA VAL A 289 4.49 3.29 -9.73
C VAL A 289 3.23 2.53 -10.18
N GLU A 290 2.95 2.54 -11.49
CA GLU A 290 1.71 1.95 -12.04
C GLU A 290 1.82 0.44 -12.28
N SER A 291 3.04 -0.04 -12.56
CA SER A 291 3.35 -1.45 -12.83
C SER A 291 4.80 -1.76 -12.42
N GLY A 292 5.03 -2.98 -11.93
CA GLY A 292 6.30 -3.40 -11.32
C GLY A 292 6.41 -3.01 -9.84
N ASP A 293 5.34 -2.50 -9.24
CA ASP A 293 5.24 -2.05 -7.85
C ASP A 293 5.47 -3.19 -6.85
N GLU A 294 5.12 -4.43 -7.21
CA GLU A 294 5.32 -5.61 -6.36
C GLU A 294 6.78 -5.92 -6.03
N ARG A 295 7.73 -5.40 -6.84
CA ARG A 295 9.17 -5.43 -6.57
C ARG A 295 9.84 -4.08 -6.84
N CYS A 296 9.21 -2.99 -6.42
CA CYS A 296 9.81 -1.67 -6.54
C CYS A 296 10.05 -1.06 -5.15
N SER A 297 11.23 -0.48 -4.95
CA SER A 297 11.52 0.33 -3.77
C SER A 297 11.38 1.81 -4.09
N ILE A 298 10.80 2.56 -3.15
CA ILE A 298 10.75 4.01 -3.19
C ILE A 298 11.95 4.54 -2.42
N GLU A 299 12.78 5.32 -3.12
CA GLU A 299 13.96 5.97 -2.58
C GLU A 299 13.66 7.44 -2.36
N VAL A 300 13.86 7.95 -1.14
CA VAL A 300 13.79 9.40 -0.84
C VAL A 300 15.04 9.76 -0.05
N VAL A 301 15.97 10.47 -0.69
CA VAL A 301 17.32 10.66 -0.17
C VAL A 301 17.63 12.15 -0.04
N PRO A 302 17.79 12.68 1.18
CA PRO A 302 18.17 14.08 1.38
C PRO A 302 19.62 14.35 0.97
N ASN A 303 19.91 15.62 0.70
CA ASN A 303 21.26 16.12 0.46
C ASN A 303 22.23 15.75 1.59
N GLY A 304 23.49 15.48 1.24
CA GLY A 304 24.54 15.06 2.15
C GLY A 304 24.61 13.54 2.39
N VAL A 305 23.60 12.77 1.96
CA VAL A 305 23.67 11.30 1.94
C VAL A 305 24.39 10.85 0.67
N MET A 306 25.68 10.57 0.82
CA MET A 306 26.66 10.26 -0.24
C MET A 306 26.98 11.40 -1.21
N VAL A 307 25.99 12.21 -1.57
CA VAL A 307 26.11 13.38 -2.47
C VAL A 307 25.25 14.54 -1.95
N ASP A 308 25.60 15.78 -2.32
CA ASP A 308 24.97 17.04 -1.86
C ASP A 308 23.61 17.36 -2.54
N TYR A 309 22.86 16.34 -3.00
CA TYR A 309 21.64 16.50 -3.80
C TYR A 309 20.44 15.78 -3.17
N ASN A 310 19.31 16.49 -3.08
CA ASN A 310 18.02 15.89 -2.75
C ASN A 310 17.49 15.13 -3.98
N ARG A 311 16.96 13.93 -3.76
CA ARG A 311 16.40 13.10 -4.84
C ARG A 311 15.36 12.12 -4.33
N CYS A 312 14.33 11.87 -5.12
CA CYS A 312 13.39 10.78 -4.88
C CYS A 312 13.02 10.05 -6.18
N PHE A 313 12.95 8.73 -6.15
CA PHE A 313 12.75 7.91 -7.36
C PHE A 313 12.30 6.48 -7.05
N ALA A 314 11.83 5.79 -8.10
CA ALA A 314 11.49 4.38 -8.09
C ALA A 314 12.70 3.51 -8.51
N LYS A 315 12.97 2.46 -7.74
CA LYS A 315 14.03 1.48 -7.98
C LYS A 315 13.43 0.07 -8.11
N PHE A 316 13.31 -0.41 -9.34
CA PHE A 316 12.74 -1.71 -9.65
C PHE A 316 13.75 -2.84 -9.44
N LEU A 317 13.36 -3.92 -8.76
CA LEU A 317 14.17 -5.11 -8.48
C LEU A 317 13.76 -6.26 -9.41
N LEU A 318 14.57 -6.51 -10.43
CA LEU A 318 14.34 -7.57 -11.40
C LEU A 318 14.89 -8.92 -10.93
N ARG A 319 16.02 -8.92 -10.21
CA ARG A 319 16.61 -10.13 -9.60
C ARG A 319 17.29 -9.81 -8.28
N ASP A 320 17.06 -10.67 -7.30
CA ASP A 320 17.74 -10.65 -6.01
C ASP A 320 18.77 -11.80 -5.88
N VAL A 321 19.61 -11.70 -4.85
CA VAL A 321 20.54 -12.74 -4.43
C VAL A 321 20.08 -13.32 -3.11
N TYR A 322 19.70 -14.60 -3.10
CA TYR A 322 19.26 -15.30 -1.90
C TYR A 322 20.32 -16.29 -1.41
N VAL A 323 20.26 -16.64 -0.12
CA VAL A 323 21.23 -17.54 0.51
C VAL A 323 20.68 -18.98 0.54
N GLN A 324 21.29 -19.87 -0.25
CA GLN A 324 20.92 -21.29 -0.33
C GLN A 324 21.75 -22.11 0.68
N PRO A 325 21.12 -22.75 1.68
CA PRO A 325 21.81 -23.69 2.56
C PRO A 325 22.18 -24.98 1.81
N LEU A 326 23.40 -25.46 2.03
CA LEU A 326 23.94 -26.72 1.47
C LEU A 326 23.62 -27.93 2.33
N ASN A 327 23.23 -27.71 3.58
CA ASN A 327 22.86 -28.76 4.52
C ASN A 327 21.73 -28.30 5.45
N LYS A 328 21.11 -29.26 6.15
CA LYS A 328 20.01 -28.99 7.09
C LYS A 328 20.44 -28.30 8.38
N SER A 329 21.74 -28.22 8.67
CA SER A 329 22.31 -27.64 9.89
C SER A 329 22.81 -26.20 9.71
N ASN A 330 22.56 -25.57 8.54
CA ASN A 330 23.02 -24.23 8.17
C ASN A 330 24.54 -23.99 8.29
N SER A 331 25.36 -25.04 8.36
CA SER A 331 26.82 -24.91 8.53
C SER A 331 27.58 -24.69 7.22
N GLY A 332 26.86 -24.65 6.09
CA GLY A 332 27.37 -24.22 4.79
C GLY A 332 26.24 -23.60 3.97
N THR A 333 26.47 -22.39 3.45
CA THR A 333 25.52 -21.64 2.63
C THR A 333 26.22 -21.10 1.38
N VAL A 334 25.49 -20.95 0.28
CA VAL A 334 25.99 -20.35 -0.96
C VAL A 334 25.01 -19.28 -1.43
N PRO A 335 25.47 -18.04 -1.62
CA PRO A 335 24.69 -17.01 -2.29
C PRO A 335 24.36 -17.43 -3.72
N THR A 336 23.09 -17.32 -4.09
CA THR A 336 22.56 -17.78 -5.37
C THR A 336 21.69 -16.67 -5.95
N VAL A 337 21.91 -16.36 -7.22
CA VAL A 337 21.10 -15.39 -7.97
C VAL A 337 19.79 -16.07 -8.35
N GLU A 338 18.68 -15.32 -8.27
CA GLU A 338 17.40 -15.78 -8.83
C GLU A 338 17.56 -16.22 -10.28
N LYS A 339 17.02 -17.41 -10.59
CA LYS A 339 17.20 -18.03 -11.90
C LYS A 339 16.46 -17.27 -13.00
N ASP A 340 15.27 -16.78 -12.71
CA ASP A 340 14.41 -16.06 -13.65
C ASP A 340 14.18 -14.64 -13.08
N ARG A 341 14.15 -13.62 -13.96
CA ARG A 341 13.89 -12.24 -13.55
C ARG A 341 12.40 -12.03 -13.35
N GLN A 342 12.02 -10.91 -12.74
CA GLN A 342 10.66 -10.40 -12.83
C GLN A 342 10.27 -10.17 -14.31
N HIS A 343 9.08 -10.63 -14.68
CA HIS A 343 8.50 -10.51 -16.00
C HIS A 343 7.24 -9.63 -15.95
N SER A 344 7.45 -8.34 -15.70
CA SER A 344 6.41 -7.31 -15.73
C SER A 344 6.94 -6.06 -16.42
N ASP A 345 6.02 -5.22 -16.91
CA ASP A 345 6.36 -3.86 -17.28
C ASP A 345 6.82 -3.08 -16.04
N LEU A 346 7.67 -2.08 -16.26
CA LEU A 346 8.09 -1.14 -15.22
C LEU A 346 7.59 0.24 -15.61
N THR A 347 6.62 0.78 -14.88
CA THR A 347 5.97 2.05 -15.26
C THR A 347 5.92 3.01 -14.09
N VAL A 348 6.38 4.24 -14.31
CA VAL A 348 6.21 5.37 -13.38
C VAL A 348 5.46 6.49 -14.10
N ARG A 349 4.35 6.92 -13.52
CA ARG A 349 3.61 8.13 -13.92
C ARG A 349 4.01 9.27 -12.99
N TYR A 350 4.37 10.40 -13.55
CA TYR A 350 4.60 11.64 -12.82
C TYR A 350 3.47 12.61 -13.13
N CYS A 351 2.56 12.82 -12.17
CA CYS A 351 1.53 13.85 -12.25
C CYS A 351 2.16 15.20 -11.96
N LEU A 352 2.30 16.06 -12.98
CA LEU A 352 2.93 17.35 -12.88
C LEU A 352 1.93 18.39 -12.36
N LEU A 353 2.34 19.13 -11.34
CA LEU A 353 1.54 20.09 -10.60
C LEU A 353 2.19 21.47 -10.69
N SER A 354 1.37 22.51 -10.69
CA SER A 354 1.85 23.89 -10.81
C SER A 354 0.99 24.87 -10.01
N GLU A 355 1.59 25.99 -9.65
CA GLU A 355 0.96 27.11 -8.94
C GLU A 355 0.35 26.67 -7.60
N ASP A 356 -0.92 26.98 -7.35
CA ASP A 356 -1.58 26.73 -6.07
C ASP A 356 -1.75 25.22 -5.74
N GLU A 357 -1.58 24.35 -6.74
CA GLU A 357 -1.58 22.89 -6.60
C GLU A 357 -0.17 22.30 -6.45
N ALA A 358 0.89 23.12 -6.51
CA ALA A 358 2.29 22.68 -6.41
C ALA A 358 2.70 22.37 -4.94
N ASP A 359 1.85 21.63 -4.22
CA ASP A 359 2.05 21.23 -2.84
C ASP A 359 1.57 19.79 -2.58
N TYR A 360 1.68 19.30 -1.34
CA TYR A 360 1.28 17.92 -1.01
C TYR A 360 -0.26 17.75 -1.00
N SER A 361 -1.02 18.85 -0.87
CA SER A 361 -2.47 18.80 -0.99
C SER A 361 -2.85 18.56 -2.44
N GLY A 362 -2.22 19.26 -3.38
CA GLY A 362 -2.35 19.01 -4.81
C GLY A 362 -1.92 17.60 -5.21
N MET A 363 -0.83 17.08 -4.62
CA MET A 363 -0.42 15.68 -4.79
C MET A 363 -1.49 14.70 -4.32
N ALA A 364 -2.08 14.91 -3.13
CA ALA A 364 -3.13 14.05 -2.60
C ALA A 364 -4.41 14.10 -3.46
N ASN A 365 -4.79 15.29 -3.92
CA ASN A 365 -5.91 15.49 -4.83
C ASN A 365 -5.69 14.76 -6.17
N ALA A 366 -4.50 14.91 -6.76
CA ALA A 366 -4.13 14.23 -8.00
C ALA A 366 -4.15 12.70 -7.85
N TYR A 367 -3.62 12.18 -6.73
CA TYR A 367 -3.64 10.74 -6.48
C TYR A 367 -5.06 10.19 -6.31
N ARG A 368 -5.91 10.90 -5.57
CA ARG A 368 -7.33 10.55 -5.42
C ARG A 368 -8.05 10.49 -6.77
N SER A 369 -7.86 11.51 -7.61
CA SER A 369 -8.43 11.53 -8.95
C SER A 369 -7.92 10.37 -9.81
N TYR A 370 -6.61 10.13 -9.80
CA TYR A 370 -6.00 8.99 -10.50
C TYR A 370 -6.63 7.66 -10.10
N LEU A 371 -6.71 7.37 -8.79
CA LEU A 371 -7.23 6.11 -8.28
C LEU A 371 -8.71 5.89 -8.66
N LEU A 372 -9.52 6.94 -8.62
CA LEU A 372 -10.93 6.90 -8.99
C LEU A 372 -11.12 6.72 -10.51
N GLU A 373 -10.37 7.48 -11.32
CA GLU A 373 -10.44 7.42 -12.78
C GLU A 373 -9.93 6.09 -13.33
N SER A 374 -8.91 5.50 -12.70
CA SER A 374 -8.36 4.20 -13.07
C SER A 374 -9.15 3.01 -12.50
N GLY A 375 -10.16 3.24 -11.66
CA GLY A 375 -10.92 2.18 -10.97
C GLY A 375 -10.08 1.37 -9.97
N ARG A 376 -9.00 1.96 -9.44
CA ARG A 376 -8.14 1.36 -8.40
C ARG A 376 -8.66 1.64 -6.98
N LEU A 377 -9.58 2.58 -6.86
CA LEU A 377 -10.34 2.87 -5.66
C LEU A 377 -11.79 3.10 -6.05
N GLU A 378 -12.73 2.53 -5.31
CA GLU A 378 -14.16 2.78 -5.47
C GLU A 378 -14.71 3.57 -4.29
N LYS A 379 -15.77 4.33 -4.54
CA LYS A 379 -16.44 5.08 -3.48
C LYS A 379 -17.37 4.15 -2.68
N SER A 380 -17.09 4.01 -1.39
CA SER A 380 -17.87 3.22 -0.43
C SER A 380 -18.85 4.10 0.35
N ASP A 381 -19.60 3.49 1.28
CA ASP A 381 -20.38 4.26 2.27
C ASP A 381 -19.43 4.95 3.26
N VAL A 382 -19.37 6.28 3.19
CA VAL A 382 -18.49 7.12 4.01
C VAL A 382 -19.13 7.58 5.32
N SER A 383 -20.29 7.02 5.68
CA SER A 383 -21.00 7.32 6.92
C SER A 383 -20.11 7.12 8.15
N TYR A 384 -20.17 8.06 9.09
CA TYR A 384 -19.42 7.96 10.33
C TYR A 384 -20.02 6.89 11.25
N ASN A 385 -19.17 5.95 11.63
CA ASN A 385 -19.43 4.97 12.68
C ASN A 385 -18.19 4.91 13.58
N THR A 386 -18.39 4.79 14.89
CA THR A 386 -17.28 4.44 15.78
C THR A 386 -17.02 2.95 15.67
N ARG A 387 -15.76 2.53 15.54
CA ARG A 387 -15.39 1.10 15.46
C ARG A 387 -15.24 0.52 16.86
N ILE A 388 -15.98 -0.54 17.14
CA ILE A 388 -15.95 -1.28 18.40
C ILE A 388 -15.70 -2.76 18.12
N ASP A 389 -14.48 -3.20 18.36
CA ASP A 389 -14.08 -4.59 18.21
C ASP A 389 -14.30 -5.36 19.51
N PHE A 390 -14.73 -6.62 19.39
CA PHE A 390 -14.97 -7.51 20.52
C PHE A 390 -14.06 -8.73 20.46
N LEU A 391 -13.48 -9.13 21.59
CA LEU A 391 -12.81 -10.43 21.72
C LEU A 391 -13.80 -11.44 22.31
N GLY A 392 -14.10 -12.50 21.56
CA GLY A 392 -15.01 -13.57 21.95
C GLY A 392 -14.34 -14.60 22.84
N THR A 393 -13.63 -15.54 22.21
CA THR A 393 -12.93 -16.62 22.90
C THR A 393 -11.45 -16.63 22.55
N ASP A 394 -10.62 -16.84 23.56
CA ASP A 394 -9.22 -17.24 23.43
C ASP A 394 -8.99 -18.59 24.14
N ARG A 395 -7.74 -19.06 24.21
CA ARG A 395 -7.35 -20.35 24.77
C ARG A 395 -6.20 -20.19 25.76
N GLU A 396 -6.26 -20.93 26.85
CA GLU A 396 -5.15 -21.12 27.79
C GLU A 396 -4.79 -22.61 27.90
N GLU A 397 -3.55 -22.90 28.31
CA GLU A 397 -3.11 -24.27 28.57
C GLU A 397 -3.92 -24.91 29.71
N PHE A 398 -4.20 -26.21 29.58
CA PHE A 398 -4.82 -27.01 30.63
C PHE A 398 -4.14 -28.39 30.72
N LEU A 399 -4.51 -29.21 31.72
CA LEU A 399 -3.86 -30.51 32.01
C LEU A 399 -3.65 -31.41 30.78
N MET A 400 -4.58 -31.37 29.82
CA MET A 400 -4.45 -32.04 28.51
C MET A 400 -5.07 -31.15 27.42
N GLY A 401 -4.23 -30.46 26.66
CA GLY A 401 -4.65 -29.53 25.61
C GLY A 401 -4.96 -28.15 26.17
N THR A 402 -5.92 -27.46 25.57
CA THR A 402 -6.30 -26.09 25.97
C THR A 402 -7.73 -26.03 26.50
N THR A 403 -8.07 -24.97 27.24
CA THR A 403 -9.45 -24.64 27.63
C THR A 403 -9.84 -23.25 27.13
N ALA A 404 -11.14 -22.98 27.04
CA ALA A 404 -11.66 -21.72 26.50
C ALA A 404 -11.61 -20.63 27.57
N VAL A 405 -11.09 -19.46 27.19
CA VAL A 405 -11.17 -18.22 27.95
C VAL A 405 -12.15 -17.33 27.21
N THR A 406 -13.41 -17.32 27.67
CA THR A 406 -14.47 -16.50 27.08
C THR A 406 -14.42 -15.09 27.67
N MET A 407 -14.21 -14.11 26.80
CA MET A 407 -14.07 -12.70 27.18
C MET A 407 -15.32 -11.87 26.90
N THR A 408 -16.05 -12.21 25.82
CA THR A 408 -17.31 -11.57 25.47
C THR A 408 -18.20 -12.58 24.76
N THR A 409 -19.41 -12.81 25.25
CA THR A 409 -20.42 -13.60 24.51
C THR A 409 -21.18 -12.73 23.52
N ALA A 410 -21.88 -13.34 22.55
CA ALA A 410 -22.72 -12.58 21.62
C ALA A 410 -23.85 -11.80 22.33
N GLU A 411 -24.36 -12.31 23.45
CA GLU A 411 -25.35 -11.63 24.30
C GLU A 411 -24.73 -10.42 25.02
N GLN A 412 -23.53 -10.59 25.61
CA GLN A 412 -22.83 -9.46 26.25
C GLN A 412 -22.46 -8.36 25.24
N ALA A 413 -22.06 -8.72 24.02
CA ALA A 413 -21.82 -7.74 22.96
C ALA A 413 -23.11 -6.97 22.58
N GLU A 414 -24.26 -7.65 22.55
CA GLU A 414 -25.57 -7.02 22.34
C GLU A 414 -25.89 -6.02 23.48
N ASP A 415 -25.67 -6.40 24.73
CA ASP A 415 -25.90 -5.56 25.90
C ASP A 415 -25.01 -4.31 25.91
N ILE A 416 -23.72 -4.47 25.57
CA ILE A 416 -22.76 -3.36 25.47
C ILE A 416 -23.21 -2.35 24.41
N LEU A 417 -23.54 -2.80 23.21
CA LEU A 417 -24.00 -1.93 22.13
C LEU A 417 -25.35 -1.25 22.46
N ALA A 418 -26.23 -1.94 23.19
CA ALA A 418 -27.48 -1.37 23.67
C ALA A 418 -27.24 -0.24 24.69
N GLU A 419 -26.34 -0.45 25.66
CA GLU A 419 -25.98 0.57 26.66
C GLU A 419 -25.33 1.79 26.00
N LEU A 420 -24.38 1.60 25.07
CA LEU A 420 -23.76 2.71 24.33
C LEU A 420 -24.79 3.58 23.62
N ARG A 421 -25.78 2.96 22.98
CA ARG A 421 -26.90 3.66 22.34
C ARG A 421 -27.77 4.40 23.36
N GLU A 422 -28.06 3.80 24.53
CA GLU A 422 -28.81 4.47 25.61
C GLU A 422 -28.06 5.70 26.16
N LEU A 423 -26.73 5.67 26.16
CA LEU A 423 -25.85 6.79 26.52
C LEU A 423 -25.73 7.85 25.41
N GLY A 424 -26.37 7.61 24.26
CA GLY A 424 -26.48 8.53 23.15
C GLY A 424 -25.36 8.43 22.12
N ALA A 425 -24.62 7.31 22.09
CA ALA A 425 -23.74 7.01 20.96
C ALA A 425 -24.58 6.60 19.73
N GLY A 426 -24.09 6.91 18.53
CA GLY A 426 -24.78 6.60 17.28
C GLY A 426 -24.55 5.17 16.77
N SER A 427 -24.64 5.00 15.45
CA SER A 427 -24.37 3.72 14.78
C SER A 427 -22.90 3.33 14.88
N MET A 428 -22.67 2.02 14.96
CA MET A 428 -21.37 1.40 15.20
C MET A 428 -21.00 0.43 14.09
N LEU A 429 -19.70 0.35 13.79
CA LEU A 429 -19.08 -0.74 13.06
C LEU A 429 -18.40 -1.64 14.09
N SER A 430 -18.65 -2.95 14.05
CA SER A 430 -18.04 -3.88 14.99
C SER A 430 -17.33 -5.01 14.30
N VAL A 431 -16.11 -5.33 14.74
CA VAL A 431 -15.40 -6.55 14.35
C VAL A 431 -15.41 -7.54 15.50
N TYR A 432 -16.00 -8.72 15.29
CA TYR A 432 -15.98 -9.78 16.28
C TYR A 432 -14.77 -10.68 16.05
N LYS A 433 -13.74 -10.55 16.89
CA LYS A 433 -12.52 -11.37 16.91
C LYS A 433 -12.71 -12.59 17.83
N GLY A 434 -12.12 -13.73 17.46
CA GLY A 434 -12.24 -14.97 18.26
C GLY A 434 -13.64 -15.56 18.34
N TRP A 435 -14.47 -15.29 17.32
CA TRP A 435 -15.83 -15.81 17.21
C TRP A 435 -15.86 -17.30 16.88
N GLN A 436 -14.83 -17.78 16.18
CA GLN A 436 -14.74 -19.14 15.66
C GLN A 436 -14.49 -20.16 16.77
N LYS A 437 -14.92 -21.40 16.53
CA LYS A 437 -14.70 -22.53 17.41
C LYS A 437 -13.20 -22.69 17.69
N GLY A 438 -12.84 -22.75 18.96
CA GLY A 438 -11.43 -22.82 19.39
C GLY A 438 -10.76 -21.46 19.56
N GLY A 439 -11.48 -20.36 19.34
CA GLY A 439 -11.01 -19.00 19.63
C GLY A 439 -10.11 -18.39 18.56
N LEU A 440 -9.61 -17.18 18.86
CA LEU A 440 -8.90 -16.28 17.93
C LEU A 440 -7.78 -16.95 17.15
N TYR A 441 -6.95 -17.75 17.82
CA TYR A 441 -5.77 -18.37 17.22
C TYR A 441 -6.01 -19.77 16.64
N ASN A 442 -7.26 -20.24 16.58
CA ASN A 442 -7.59 -21.48 15.89
C ASN A 442 -7.77 -21.27 14.38
N VAL A 443 -6.66 -20.93 13.72
CA VAL A 443 -6.58 -20.59 12.28
C VAL A 443 -5.97 -21.72 11.47
N PRO A 444 -6.35 -21.89 10.18
CA PRO A 444 -7.23 -21.01 9.40
C PRO A 444 -8.71 -21.33 9.54
N VAL A 445 -9.55 -20.30 9.43
CA VAL A 445 -11.01 -20.41 9.40
C VAL A 445 -11.49 -20.73 7.98
N LYS A 446 -12.38 -21.71 7.83
CA LYS A 446 -12.80 -22.24 6.50
C LYS A 446 -14.33 -22.30 6.32
N SER A 447 -15.06 -22.10 7.40
CA SER A 447 -16.50 -22.32 7.50
C SER A 447 -17.07 -21.59 8.72
N MET A 448 -18.37 -21.33 8.72
CA MET A 448 -19.14 -20.78 9.81
C MET A 448 -19.28 -21.79 10.96
N SER A 449 -18.27 -21.82 11.84
CA SER A 449 -18.32 -22.60 13.08
C SER A 449 -17.98 -21.69 14.24
N ALA A 450 -19.00 -21.09 14.86
CA ALA A 450 -18.85 -20.23 16.01
C ALA A 450 -18.65 -21.05 17.29
N ASP A 451 -17.87 -20.51 18.23
CA ASP A 451 -17.60 -21.17 19.50
C ASP A 451 -18.86 -21.31 20.35
N SER A 452 -19.08 -22.47 20.96
CA SER A 452 -20.27 -22.70 21.79
C SER A 452 -20.31 -21.81 23.02
N ASN A 453 -19.15 -21.36 23.53
CA ASN A 453 -19.09 -20.54 24.73
C ASN A 453 -19.58 -19.10 24.49
N ILE A 454 -19.55 -18.61 23.24
CA ILE A 454 -20.13 -17.30 22.89
C ILE A 454 -21.60 -17.37 22.45
N GLY A 455 -22.20 -18.56 22.45
CA GLY A 455 -23.58 -18.81 22.00
C GLY A 455 -23.70 -19.62 20.71
N GLY A 456 -22.58 -20.04 20.10
CA GLY A 456 -22.56 -20.85 18.88
C GLY A 456 -23.19 -20.15 17.67
N ASN A 457 -23.40 -20.90 16.57
CA ASN A 457 -23.89 -20.32 15.32
C ASN A 457 -25.24 -19.60 15.49
N ALA A 458 -26.14 -20.12 16.32
CA ALA A 458 -27.44 -19.50 16.54
C ALA A 458 -27.34 -18.14 17.27
N GLY A 459 -26.52 -18.07 18.33
CA GLY A 459 -26.28 -16.82 19.06
C GLY A 459 -25.61 -15.78 18.18
N LEU A 460 -24.57 -16.17 17.44
CA LEU A 460 -23.84 -15.25 16.56
C LEU A 460 -24.71 -14.71 15.41
N LYS A 461 -25.50 -15.57 14.74
CA LYS A 461 -26.46 -15.14 13.71
C LYS A 461 -27.51 -14.18 14.27
N SER A 462 -28.05 -14.49 15.46
CA SER A 462 -29.02 -13.62 16.12
C SER A 462 -28.41 -12.26 16.44
N PHE A 463 -27.17 -12.22 16.93
CA PHE A 463 -26.46 -10.98 17.22
C PHE A 463 -26.29 -10.13 15.95
N VAL A 464 -25.72 -10.71 14.89
CA VAL A 464 -25.51 -10.01 13.61
C VAL A 464 -26.84 -9.46 13.05
N SER A 465 -27.89 -10.29 13.01
CA SER A 465 -29.20 -9.88 12.49
C SER A 465 -29.84 -8.75 13.30
N LYS A 466 -29.81 -8.81 14.63
CA LYS A 466 -30.37 -7.77 15.49
C LYS A 466 -29.60 -6.46 15.36
N GLN A 467 -28.27 -6.51 15.30
CA GLN A 467 -27.46 -5.31 15.13
C GLN A 467 -27.73 -4.63 13.77
N ALA A 468 -27.91 -5.41 12.70
CA ALA A 468 -28.31 -4.88 11.40
C ALA A 468 -29.67 -4.15 11.45
N GLU A 469 -30.67 -4.68 12.17
CA GLU A 469 -31.97 -4.01 12.37
C GLU A 469 -31.86 -2.69 13.13
N LEU A 470 -30.80 -2.53 13.93
CA LEU A 470 -30.51 -1.33 14.72
C LEU A 470 -29.59 -0.34 13.98
N GLY A 471 -29.20 -0.64 12.74
CA GLY A 471 -28.31 0.20 11.93
C GLY A 471 -26.82 0.07 12.25
N ASN A 472 -26.44 -0.97 13.01
CA ASN A 472 -25.04 -1.31 13.24
C ASN A 472 -24.58 -2.37 12.24
N THR A 473 -23.29 -2.38 11.91
CA THR A 473 -22.69 -3.40 11.03
C THR A 473 -21.73 -4.26 11.82
N VAL A 474 -21.94 -5.58 11.79
CA VAL A 474 -21.04 -6.56 12.44
C VAL A 474 -20.28 -7.32 11.37
N TYR A 475 -18.96 -7.30 11.47
CA TYR A 475 -18.00 -8.05 10.67
C TYR A 475 -17.41 -9.18 11.49
N LEU A 476 -17.19 -10.34 10.86
CA LEU A 476 -16.46 -11.43 11.49
C LEU A 476 -14.99 -11.37 11.08
N TYR A 477 -14.10 -11.36 12.06
CA TYR A 477 -12.66 -11.32 11.81
C TYR A 477 -12.15 -12.62 11.19
N ASN A 478 -11.25 -12.50 10.22
CA ASN A 478 -10.59 -13.62 9.60
C ASN A 478 -9.15 -13.28 9.22
N ASP A 479 -8.20 -13.89 9.93
CA ASP A 479 -6.82 -14.03 9.46
C ASP A 479 -6.80 -15.09 8.34
N ALA A 480 -6.62 -14.63 7.10
CA ALA A 480 -6.60 -15.50 5.92
C ALA A 480 -5.21 -16.04 5.58
N LEU A 481 -4.16 -15.64 6.31
CA LEU A 481 -2.78 -16.00 6.01
C LEU A 481 -2.28 -17.12 6.93
N SER A 482 -2.56 -17.04 8.22
CA SER A 482 -1.90 -17.88 9.21
C SER A 482 -2.51 -19.28 9.32
N VAL A 483 -1.65 -20.24 9.70
CA VAL A 483 -2.07 -21.56 10.19
C VAL A 483 -1.37 -21.89 11.49
N ASN A 484 -2.17 -22.33 12.47
CA ASN A 484 -1.72 -22.86 13.74
C ASN A 484 -1.45 -24.36 13.60
N ALA A 485 -0.20 -24.77 13.77
CA ALA A 485 0.21 -26.16 13.60
C ALA A 485 -0.24 -27.10 14.72
N ASP A 486 -0.53 -26.56 15.91
CA ASP A 486 -0.98 -27.34 17.05
C ASP A 486 -2.44 -27.75 16.93
N THR A 487 -3.23 -27.00 16.15
CA THR A 487 -4.64 -27.29 15.92
C THR A 487 -4.94 -27.83 14.53
N HIS A 488 -4.06 -27.59 13.55
CA HIS A 488 -4.26 -28.00 12.17
C HIS A 488 -3.02 -28.67 11.57
N SER A 489 -3.25 -29.63 10.66
CA SER A 489 -2.15 -30.20 9.88
C SER A 489 -1.55 -29.18 8.93
N THR A 490 -0.25 -28.95 9.07
CA THR A 490 0.57 -28.09 8.19
C THR A 490 1.07 -28.81 6.95
N THR A 491 0.84 -30.13 6.84
CA THR A 491 1.45 -30.95 5.79
C THR A 491 0.94 -30.54 4.39
N TYR A 492 1.84 -30.01 3.56
CA TYR A 492 1.64 -29.55 2.16
C TYR A 492 0.85 -28.25 1.94
N ASN A 493 0.46 -27.52 2.99
CA ASN A 493 -0.35 -26.30 2.87
C ASN A 493 0.39 -25.01 3.26
N VAL A 494 1.57 -25.13 3.84
CA VAL A 494 2.37 -24.00 4.33
C VAL A 494 3.36 -23.50 3.29
N MET A 495 3.59 -22.20 3.32
CA MET A 495 4.55 -21.48 2.50
C MET A 495 5.95 -22.08 2.67
N LYS A 496 6.61 -22.32 1.52
CA LYS A 496 8.03 -22.63 1.48
C LYS A 496 8.74 -21.41 0.91
N MET A 497 9.77 -20.95 1.61
CA MET A 497 10.69 -19.94 1.11
C MET A 497 11.33 -20.42 -0.20
N VAL A 498 11.97 -19.53 -0.95
CA VAL A 498 12.62 -19.86 -2.23
C VAL A 498 13.75 -20.88 -2.05
N ASN A 499 14.40 -20.86 -0.89
CA ASN A 499 15.39 -21.85 -0.49
C ASN A 499 14.79 -23.24 -0.09
N LYS A 500 13.48 -23.41 -0.22
CA LYS A 500 12.65 -24.61 0.05
C LYS A 500 12.43 -24.96 1.53
N ARG A 501 12.89 -24.13 2.46
CA ARG A 501 12.54 -24.28 3.89
C ARG A 501 11.11 -23.80 4.13
N THR A 502 10.45 -24.34 5.15
CA THR A 502 9.19 -23.76 5.63
C THR A 502 9.45 -22.38 6.20
N PHE A 503 8.58 -21.42 5.89
CA PHE A 503 8.57 -20.16 6.62
C PHE A 503 7.85 -20.35 7.95
N GLU A 504 8.51 -19.95 9.03
CA GLU A 504 8.03 -20.03 10.40
C GLU A 504 7.90 -18.60 10.95
N ASN A 505 6.73 -18.30 11.50
CA ASN A 505 6.45 -17.04 12.16
C ASN A 505 6.36 -17.29 13.68
N GLU A 506 7.49 -17.10 14.34
CA GLU A 506 7.57 -17.17 15.81
C GLU A 506 6.90 -15.91 16.38
N THR A 507 5.83 -16.11 17.17
CA THR A 507 5.10 -15.03 17.83
C THR A 507 5.45 -14.92 19.31
N HIS A 508 6.19 -15.90 19.84
CA HIS A 508 6.51 -16.02 21.27
C HIS A 508 5.27 -15.97 22.18
N GLY A 509 4.11 -16.35 21.63
CA GLY A 509 2.85 -16.44 22.36
C GLY A 509 2.89 -17.53 23.42
N GLN A 510 2.04 -17.36 24.44
CA GLN A 510 2.10 -18.19 25.64
C GLN A 510 1.57 -19.61 25.46
N VAL A 511 0.62 -19.82 24.56
CA VAL A 511 -0.02 -21.12 24.27
C VAL A 511 0.43 -21.66 22.92
N TYR A 512 0.48 -20.78 21.91
CA TYR A 512 0.96 -21.07 20.56
C TYR A 512 2.14 -20.14 20.27
N ASP A 513 3.35 -20.69 20.22
CA ASP A 513 4.57 -19.90 20.04
C ASP A 513 4.95 -19.68 18.56
N THR A 514 4.39 -20.51 17.67
CA THR A 514 4.78 -20.59 16.26
C THR A 514 3.56 -20.73 15.35
N PHE A 515 3.46 -19.86 14.36
CA PHE A 515 2.52 -19.94 13.26
C PHE A 515 3.25 -20.12 11.94
N TYR A 516 2.51 -20.51 10.91
CA TYR A 516 3.04 -20.63 9.55
C TYR A 516 2.16 -19.85 8.60
N TYR A 517 2.74 -19.36 7.51
CA TYR A 517 1.94 -18.80 6.41
C TYR A 517 1.40 -19.92 5.54
N LEU A 518 0.15 -19.79 5.13
CA LEU A 518 -0.44 -20.62 4.09
C LEU A 518 0.20 -20.33 2.74
N MET A 519 0.23 -21.33 1.85
CA MET A 519 0.44 -21.05 0.43
C MET A 519 -0.68 -20.14 -0.08
N PRO A 520 -0.39 -19.16 -0.96
CA PRO A 520 -1.40 -18.18 -1.39
C PRO A 520 -2.69 -18.82 -1.94
N GLY A 521 -2.57 -19.83 -2.81
CA GLY A 521 -3.74 -20.52 -3.35
C GLY A 521 -4.59 -21.24 -2.28
N ARG A 522 -4.00 -21.58 -1.14
CA ARG A 522 -4.73 -22.17 0.00
C ARG A 522 -5.46 -21.11 0.82
N SER A 523 -4.86 -19.93 1.01
CA SER A 523 -5.54 -18.77 1.58
C SER A 523 -6.78 -18.43 0.77
N GLY A 524 -6.65 -18.34 -0.56
CA GLY A 524 -7.78 -18.05 -1.45
C GLY A 524 -8.92 -19.07 -1.35
N ILE A 525 -8.59 -20.37 -1.40
CA ILE A 525 -9.61 -21.43 -1.22
C ILE A 525 -10.33 -21.32 0.14
N ASN A 526 -9.60 -21.08 1.22
CA ASN A 526 -10.19 -20.98 2.55
C ASN A 526 -11.10 -19.74 2.66
N LEU A 527 -10.65 -18.59 2.17
CA LEU A 527 -11.40 -17.32 2.20
C LEU A 527 -12.69 -17.41 1.40
N THR A 528 -12.63 -17.86 0.14
CA THR A 528 -13.84 -18.01 -0.70
C THR A 528 -14.81 -19.05 -0.14
N SER A 529 -14.30 -20.12 0.48
CA SER A 529 -15.14 -21.11 1.17
C SER A 529 -15.84 -20.50 2.38
N LEU A 530 -15.11 -19.74 3.20
CA LEU A 530 -15.66 -19.06 4.37
C LEU A 530 -16.73 -18.05 3.96
N ALA A 531 -16.46 -17.19 2.98
CA ALA A 531 -17.39 -16.16 2.51
C ALA A 531 -18.71 -16.76 2.02
N LYS A 532 -18.67 -17.86 1.25
CA LYS A 532 -19.87 -18.56 0.78
C LYS A 532 -20.66 -19.17 1.93
N ASP A 533 -19.98 -19.79 2.88
CA ASP A 533 -20.62 -20.43 4.03
C ASP A 533 -21.28 -19.38 4.95
N LEU A 534 -20.59 -18.29 5.26
CA LEU A 534 -21.12 -17.15 6.01
C LEU A 534 -22.35 -16.54 5.33
N SER A 535 -22.25 -16.27 4.02
CA SER A 535 -23.35 -15.70 3.23
C SER A 535 -24.58 -16.63 3.23
N SER A 536 -24.38 -17.95 3.09
CA SER A 536 -25.46 -18.95 3.18
C SER A 536 -26.17 -18.97 4.54
N ASP A 537 -25.46 -18.52 5.56
CA ASP A 537 -25.89 -18.45 6.95
C ASP A 537 -26.45 -17.06 7.35
N GLY A 538 -26.57 -16.14 6.38
CA GLY A 538 -27.12 -14.79 6.56
C GLY A 538 -26.12 -13.77 7.10
N ILE A 539 -24.83 -14.07 7.09
CA ILE A 539 -23.75 -13.17 7.54
C ILE A 539 -22.98 -12.73 6.30
N GLY A 540 -23.11 -11.45 5.95
CA GLY A 540 -22.56 -10.89 4.71
C GLY A 540 -21.29 -10.06 4.87
N ASN A 541 -20.58 -10.13 5.99
CA ASN A 541 -19.53 -9.15 6.34
C ASN A 541 -18.29 -9.84 6.93
N ILE A 542 -17.11 -9.58 6.37
CA ILE A 542 -15.81 -10.12 6.84
C ILE A 542 -14.82 -8.97 7.06
N ALA A 543 -14.14 -8.99 8.21
CA ALA A 543 -12.95 -8.17 8.44
C ALA A 543 -11.71 -9.04 8.19
N LEU A 544 -10.92 -8.66 7.20
CA LEU A 544 -9.83 -9.47 6.67
C LEU A 544 -8.47 -8.96 7.14
N SER A 545 -7.57 -9.88 7.46
CA SER A 545 -6.18 -9.58 7.80
C SER A 545 -5.21 -10.62 7.23
N GLY A 546 -3.91 -10.33 7.36
CA GLY A 546 -2.81 -11.19 6.95
C GLY A 546 -2.53 -11.11 5.45
N ILE A 547 -3.47 -11.52 4.59
CA ILE A 547 -3.27 -11.41 3.14
C ILE A 547 -3.44 -9.97 2.61
N THR A 548 -3.99 -9.08 3.45
CA THR A 548 -4.29 -7.69 3.09
C THR A 548 -3.04 -6.84 2.98
N ASP A 549 -2.06 -7.11 3.82
CA ASP A 549 -0.83 -6.34 3.93
C ASP A 549 0.42 -7.16 3.57
N THR A 550 0.37 -8.49 3.56
CA THR A 550 1.56 -9.34 3.39
C THR A 550 1.72 -9.86 1.97
N LEU A 551 2.90 -9.63 1.37
CA LEU A 551 3.22 -10.08 0.01
C LEU A 551 4.60 -10.76 -0.01
N PHE A 552 4.67 -11.98 -0.55
CA PHE A 552 5.93 -12.74 -0.57
C PHE A 552 6.06 -13.63 -1.81
N SER A 553 7.30 -13.91 -2.17
CA SER A 553 7.65 -14.99 -3.09
C SER A 553 7.58 -16.35 -2.38
N TYR A 554 7.40 -17.45 -3.10
CA TYR A 554 7.42 -18.78 -2.49
C TYR A 554 7.88 -19.86 -3.47
N SER A 555 8.16 -21.06 -2.94
CA SER A 555 8.39 -22.25 -3.74
C SER A 555 7.29 -23.27 -3.54
N SER A 556 6.86 -23.92 -4.62
CA SER A 556 5.90 -25.03 -4.53
C SER A 556 6.19 -26.08 -5.59
N LYS A 557 6.22 -27.35 -5.17
CA LYS A 557 6.51 -28.52 -6.03
C LYS A 557 7.78 -28.37 -6.90
N GLY A 558 8.76 -27.60 -6.43
CA GLY A 558 10.03 -27.37 -7.13
C GLY A 558 10.03 -26.17 -8.08
N SER A 559 8.89 -25.47 -8.23
CA SER A 559 8.77 -24.21 -8.97
C SER A 559 8.89 -23.00 -8.04
N TYR A 560 9.42 -21.91 -8.58
CA TYR A 560 9.41 -20.58 -7.97
C TYR A 560 8.12 -19.84 -8.36
N TYR A 561 7.60 -19.06 -7.43
CA TYR A 561 6.49 -18.13 -7.60
C TYR A 561 6.91 -16.79 -7.01
N SER A 562 6.72 -15.75 -7.79
CA SER A 562 7.08 -14.37 -7.48
C SER A 562 6.04 -13.71 -6.56
N ARG A 563 6.35 -12.49 -6.12
CA ARG A 563 5.37 -11.62 -5.47
C ARG A 563 4.20 -11.28 -6.38
N THR A 564 4.41 -11.15 -7.69
CA THR A 564 3.35 -10.94 -8.68
C THR A 564 2.35 -12.09 -8.66
N ASP A 565 2.83 -13.35 -8.66
CA ASP A 565 1.96 -14.52 -8.58
C ASP A 565 1.12 -14.54 -7.28
N THR A 566 1.70 -14.12 -6.15
CA THR A 566 0.97 -14.03 -4.88
C THR A 566 -0.07 -12.91 -4.91
N MET A 567 0.28 -11.74 -5.47
CA MET A 567 -0.60 -10.59 -5.61
C MET A 567 -1.85 -10.96 -6.42
N ASP A 568 -1.68 -11.57 -7.60
CA ASP A 568 -2.78 -12.01 -8.46
C ASP A 568 -3.71 -13.00 -7.73
N ILE A 569 -3.14 -13.97 -7.00
CA ILE A 569 -3.93 -14.95 -6.24
C ILE A 569 -4.72 -14.28 -5.10
N TYR A 570 -4.14 -13.30 -4.41
CA TYR A 570 -4.82 -12.58 -3.35
C TYR A 570 -5.90 -11.64 -3.90
N GLU A 571 -5.62 -10.94 -4.99
CA GLU A 571 -6.59 -10.09 -5.68
C GLU A 571 -7.81 -10.90 -6.13
N ASP A 572 -7.59 -12.03 -6.82
CA ASP A 572 -8.65 -12.95 -7.24
C ASP A 572 -9.47 -13.48 -6.05
N ALA A 573 -8.80 -13.84 -4.96
CA ALA A 573 -9.43 -14.40 -3.77
C ALA A 573 -10.33 -13.38 -3.05
N VAL A 574 -9.84 -12.15 -2.88
CA VAL A 574 -10.59 -11.07 -2.23
C VAL A 574 -11.76 -10.64 -3.13
N SER A 575 -11.53 -10.51 -4.45
CA SER A 575 -12.59 -10.25 -5.43
C SER A 575 -13.70 -11.31 -5.35
N ALA A 576 -13.35 -12.60 -5.34
CA ALA A 576 -14.32 -13.70 -5.28
C ALA A 576 -15.05 -13.77 -3.93
N ALA A 577 -14.41 -13.36 -2.82
CA ALA A 577 -15.07 -13.24 -1.53
C ALA A 577 -16.06 -12.05 -1.51
N GLY A 578 -15.68 -10.95 -2.15
CA GLY A 578 -16.49 -9.75 -2.36
C GLY A 578 -17.85 -10.01 -3.04
N GLU A 579 -17.95 -11.05 -3.87
CA GLU A 579 -19.22 -11.47 -4.48
C GLU A 579 -20.24 -11.98 -3.44
N SER A 580 -19.79 -12.44 -2.28
CA SER A 580 -20.62 -13.05 -1.23
C SER A 580 -20.71 -12.22 0.05
N CYS A 581 -19.70 -11.40 0.33
CA CYS A 581 -19.59 -10.61 1.55
C CYS A 581 -18.96 -9.24 1.28
N SER A 582 -19.42 -8.21 2.01
CA SER A 582 -18.69 -6.94 2.20
C SER A 582 -17.38 -7.23 2.94
N ILE A 583 -16.30 -6.60 2.48
CA ILE A 583 -14.95 -6.81 3.00
C ILE A 583 -14.43 -5.49 3.54
N ILE A 584 -13.99 -5.49 4.79
CA ILE A 584 -13.11 -4.45 5.34
C ILE A 584 -11.76 -5.09 5.64
N ALA A 585 -10.69 -4.32 5.58
CA ALA A 585 -9.34 -4.88 5.65
C ALA A 585 -8.43 -4.11 6.61
N GLU A 586 -7.62 -4.84 7.36
CA GLU A 586 -6.52 -4.27 8.16
C GLU A 586 -5.39 -3.84 7.21
N THR A 587 -5.12 -2.52 7.20
CA THR A 587 -4.09 -1.81 6.41
C THR A 587 -3.81 -2.41 5.02
N PRO A 588 -4.83 -2.52 4.14
CA PRO A 588 -4.64 -3.20 2.87
C PRO A 588 -3.63 -2.47 1.98
N ASN A 589 -2.80 -3.24 1.29
CA ASN A 589 -1.96 -2.75 0.20
C ASN A 589 -2.82 -2.21 -0.96
N ALA A 590 -2.28 -1.27 -1.74
CA ALA A 590 -3.03 -0.55 -2.77
C ALA A 590 -3.75 -1.43 -3.81
N PHE A 591 -3.22 -2.61 -4.15
CA PHE A 591 -3.88 -3.54 -5.07
C PHE A 591 -5.22 -4.10 -4.55
N LEU A 592 -5.50 -3.97 -3.24
CA LEU A 592 -6.75 -4.43 -2.61
C LEU A 592 -7.76 -3.31 -2.30
N TRP A 593 -7.42 -2.04 -2.55
CA TRP A 593 -8.25 -0.92 -2.14
C TRP A 593 -9.64 -0.90 -2.80
N LYS A 594 -9.73 -1.20 -4.10
CA LYS A 594 -11.03 -1.29 -4.80
C LYS A 594 -11.97 -2.39 -4.29
N TYR A 595 -11.46 -3.34 -3.50
CA TYR A 595 -12.26 -4.43 -2.93
C TYR A 595 -12.62 -4.22 -1.45
N SER A 596 -12.20 -3.10 -0.88
CA SER A 596 -12.38 -2.80 0.55
C SER A 596 -13.46 -1.74 0.73
N ASP A 597 -14.39 -1.97 1.66
CA ASP A 597 -15.44 -1.02 2.05
C ASP A 597 -14.97 -0.05 3.15
N ALA A 598 -13.90 -0.40 3.86
CA ALA A 598 -13.23 0.43 4.85
C ALA A 598 -11.77 0.00 5.04
N MET A 599 -10.91 0.94 5.39
CA MET A 599 -9.53 0.66 5.83
C MET A 599 -9.48 0.65 7.36
N LEU A 600 -8.98 -0.43 7.93
CA LEU A 600 -8.78 -0.59 9.37
C LEU A 600 -7.32 -0.33 9.73
N ASP A 601 -7.11 0.18 10.95
CA ASP A 601 -5.79 0.32 11.58
C ASP A 601 -4.83 1.23 10.78
N MET A 602 -5.37 2.30 10.19
CA MET A 602 -4.57 3.33 9.50
C MET A 602 -3.68 4.06 10.51
N PRO A 603 -2.35 4.07 10.32
CA PRO A 603 -1.44 4.85 11.17
C PRO A 603 -1.76 6.34 11.08
N LEU A 604 -1.78 7.00 12.25
CA LEU A 604 -1.94 8.45 12.36
C LEU A 604 -0.60 9.20 12.47
N SER A 605 0.50 8.48 12.66
CA SER A 605 1.87 8.98 12.72
C SER A 605 2.77 8.26 11.72
N SER A 606 3.99 8.78 11.56
CA SER A 606 5.08 8.19 10.78
C SER A 606 5.93 7.25 11.63
N SER A 607 7.06 6.79 11.09
CA SER A 607 8.03 5.97 11.82
C SER A 607 8.99 6.78 12.70
N ASP A 608 8.82 8.10 12.80
CA ASP A 608 9.70 9.01 13.54
C ASP A 608 11.18 8.93 13.13
N TYR A 609 11.47 8.65 11.86
CA TYR A 609 12.84 8.68 11.37
C TYR A 609 13.45 10.07 11.50
N LEU A 610 14.72 10.13 11.93
CA LEU A 610 15.43 11.38 12.24
C LEU A 610 15.50 12.37 11.06
N TYR A 611 15.40 11.88 9.83
CA TYR A 611 15.44 12.71 8.62
C TYR A 611 14.05 13.19 8.15
N LEU A 612 12.96 12.77 8.80
CA LEU A 612 11.62 13.30 8.55
C LEU A 612 11.46 14.62 9.31
N ASP A 613 11.03 15.66 8.60
CA ASP A 613 10.87 17.00 9.19
C ASP A 613 9.42 17.22 9.66
N ARG A 614 8.44 16.60 8.99
CA ARG A 614 7.00 16.70 9.30
C ARG A 614 6.20 15.46 8.93
N GLU A 615 5.18 15.19 9.72
CA GLU A 615 4.09 14.27 9.39
C GLU A 615 2.94 15.05 8.75
N ILE A 616 2.24 14.43 7.80
CA ILE A 616 1.07 15.00 7.14
C ILE A 616 0.01 13.92 6.89
N PRO A 617 -1.30 14.27 6.85
CA PRO A 617 -2.37 13.30 6.65
C PRO A 617 -2.57 12.96 5.15
N PHE A 618 -1.49 12.64 4.41
CA PHE A 618 -1.54 12.51 2.95
C PHE A 618 -2.52 11.43 2.48
N LEU A 619 -2.43 10.19 2.99
CA LEU A 619 -3.35 9.12 2.64
C LEU A 619 -4.78 9.40 3.12
N SER A 620 -4.92 10.00 4.30
CA SER A 620 -6.22 10.43 4.80
C SER A 620 -6.89 11.46 3.89
N MET A 621 -6.14 12.40 3.31
CA MET A 621 -6.64 13.33 2.30
C MET A 621 -7.10 12.60 1.04
N VAL A 622 -6.36 11.57 0.61
CA VAL A 622 -6.70 10.73 -0.55
C VAL A 622 -8.01 9.96 -0.31
N PHE A 623 -8.22 9.43 0.90
CA PHE A 623 -9.38 8.58 1.20
C PHE A 623 -10.63 9.33 1.68
N LYS A 624 -10.48 10.49 2.32
CA LYS A 624 -11.61 11.21 2.93
C LYS A 624 -12.64 11.60 1.86
N GLY A 625 -13.89 11.15 2.08
CA GLY A 625 -15.01 11.35 1.16
C GLY A 625 -15.14 10.26 0.08
N VAL A 626 -14.25 9.27 0.08
CA VAL A 626 -14.25 8.10 -0.81
C VAL A 626 -14.45 6.80 -0.06
N ILE A 627 -13.60 6.49 0.92
CA ILE A 627 -13.66 5.27 1.73
C ILE A 627 -13.40 5.63 3.21
N PRO A 628 -14.20 5.10 4.16
CA PRO A 628 -13.95 5.34 5.58
C PRO A 628 -12.64 4.67 6.03
N THR A 629 -11.88 5.39 6.83
CA THR A 629 -10.62 4.94 7.41
C THR A 629 -10.73 4.97 8.93
N TYR A 630 -10.21 3.95 9.60
CA TYR A 630 -10.26 3.79 11.04
C TYR A 630 -8.86 3.78 11.61
N SER A 631 -8.67 4.43 12.75
CA SER A 631 -7.39 4.49 13.46
C SER A 631 -7.00 3.12 14.01
N GLU A 632 -5.75 2.99 14.46
CA GLU A 632 -5.38 1.99 15.45
C GLU A 632 -6.20 2.14 16.74
N TYR A 633 -6.13 1.15 17.64
CA TYR A 633 -6.97 1.14 18.85
C TYR A 633 -6.55 2.21 19.86
N VAL A 634 -7.50 3.09 20.20
CA VAL A 634 -7.35 4.15 21.22
C VAL A 634 -6.97 3.60 22.61
N ASN A 635 -7.25 2.32 22.86
CA ASN A 635 -6.88 1.62 24.09
C ASN A 635 -5.40 1.75 24.44
N PHE A 636 -4.53 1.68 23.43
CA PHE A 636 -3.08 1.59 23.60
C PHE A 636 -2.36 2.93 23.41
N GLU A 637 -3.12 4.00 23.15
CA GLU A 637 -2.60 5.34 22.95
C GLU A 637 -2.14 5.98 24.25
N ALA A 638 -0.85 6.32 24.32
CA ALA A 638 -0.27 7.00 25.47
C ALA A 638 -0.78 8.45 25.58
N ASN A 639 -0.91 9.15 24.45
CA ASN A 639 -1.43 10.51 24.39
C ASN A 639 -2.77 10.57 23.64
N LYS A 640 -3.83 10.12 24.32
CA LYS A 640 -5.21 10.11 23.80
C LYS A 640 -5.69 11.45 23.28
N LYS A 641 -5.24 12.57 23.87
CA LYS A 641 -5.67 13.91 23.48
C LYS A 641 -5.08 14.32 22.12
N GLU A 642 -3.79 14.08 21.93
CA GLU A 642 -3.11 14.34 20.65
C GLU A 642 -3.64 13.42 19.55
N ASN A 643 -3.78 12.12 19.84
CA ASN A 643 -4.37 11.14 18.93
C ASN A 643 -5.81 11.51 18.52
N PHE A 644 -6.64 11.98 19.45
CA PHE A 644 -7.97 12.52 19.14
C PHE A 644 -7.91 13.72 18.18
N LEU A 645 -6.98 14.66 18.39
CA LEU A 645 -6.81 15.81 17.49
C LEU A 645 -6.33 15.37 16.09
N GLN A 646 -5.44 14.37 16.01
CA GLN A 646 -5.02 13.76 14.73
C GLN A 646 -6.21 13.14 13.98
N MET A 647 -7.15 12.49 14.67
CA MET A 647 -8.39 12.01 14.05
C MET A 647 -9.25 13.16 13.51
N VAL A 648 -9.34 14.28 14.24
CA VAL A 648 -10.06 15.48 13.78
C VAL A 648 -9.39 16.10 12.54
N GLU A 649 -8.07 16.21 12.54
CA GLU A 649 -7.27 16.75 11.43
C GLU A 649 -7.42 15.89 10.17
N SER A 650 -7.24 14.57 10.31
CA SER A 650 -7.19 13.62 9.20
C SER A 650 -8.57 13.13 8.74
N GLY A 651 -9.60 13.32 9.57
CA GLY A 651 -10.94 12.77 9.30
C GLY A 651 -11.03 11.24 9.43
N VAL A 652 -10.08 10.62 10.13
CA VAL A 652 -10.05 9.18 10.47
C VAL A 652 -10.97 8.89 11.66
N TYR A 653 -11.65 7.75 11.62
CA TYR A 653 -12.64 7.35 12.63
C TYR A 653 -12.01 6.54 13.77
N PRO A 654 -12.52 6.63 15.00
CA PRO A 654 -11.90 5.99 16.16
C PRO A 654 -12.16 4.49 16.20
N SER A 655 -11.17 3.74 16.67
CA SER A 655 -11.27 2.30 16.96
C SER A 655 -11.07 2.01 18.44
N PHE A 656 -11.91 1.15 19.01
CA PHE A 656 -11.75 0.59 20.35
C PHE A 656 -11.80 -0.92 20.30
N TYR A 657 -10.94 -1.59 21.05
CA TYR A 657 -10.99 -3.04 21.27
C TYR A 657 -11.45 -3.30 22.70
N ILE A 658 -12.58 -4.00 22.87
CA ILE A 658 -13.19 -4.18 24.19
C ILE A 658 -13.56 -5.63 24.51
N THR A 659 -13.64 -5.90 25.81
CA THR A 659 -14.13 -7.15 26.40
C THR A 659 -15.18 -6.88 27.47
N ALA A 660 -16.15 -7.79 27.62
CA ALA A 660 -17.06 -7.75 28.75
C ALA A 660 -16.37 -8.14 30.06
N GLU A 661 -15.45 -9.10 29.99
CA GLU A 661 -14.67 -9.56 31.13
C GLU A 661 -13.36 -8.77 31.30
N ASP A 662 -12.80 -8.79 32.51
CA ASP A 662 -11.52 -8.17 32.87
C ASP A 662 -10.33 -8.81 32.11
N SER A 663 -9.47 -7.97 31.53
CA SER A 663 -8.30 -8.38 30.72
C SER A 663 -7.31 -9.27 31.46
N SER A 664 -7.30 -9.28 32.80
CA SER A 664 -6.45 -10.18 33.60
C SER A 664 -6.70 -11.67 33.34
N LYS A 665 -7.87 -12.03 32.79
CA LYS A 665 -8.16 -13.40 32.35
C LYS A 665 -7.31 -13.85 31.14
N LEU A 666 -6.73 -12.92 30.40
CA LEU A 666 -5.88 -13.20 29.24
C LEU A 666 -4.41 -13.48 29.59
N ILE A 667 -4.01 -13.37 30.86
CA ILE A 667 -2.60 -13.50 31.28
C ILE A 667 -1.97 -14.89 31.02
N TYR A 668 -2.81 -15.89 30.69
CA TYR A 668 -2.40 -17.25 30.33
C TYR A 668 -2.72 -17.63 28.88
N THR A 669 -3.08 -16.64 28.05
CA THR A 669 -3.45 -16.83 26.64
C THR A 669 -2.44 -16.16 25.69
N ASN A 670 -2.62 -16.40 24.39
CA ASN A 670 -1.86 -15.71 23.36
C ASN A 670 -2.17 -14.22 23.23
N SER A 671 -3.29 -13.75 23.80
CA SER A 671 -3.69 -12.33 23.85
C SER A 671 -3.26 -11.63 25.15
N SER A 672 -2.21 -12.12 25.82
CA SER A 672 -1.73 -11.57 27.10
C SER A 672 -1.14 -10.15 26.98
N ASP A 673 -0.80 -9.73 25.77
CA ASP A 673 -0.43 -8.37 25.39
C ASP A 673 -1.62 -7.39 25.37
N LEU A 674 -2.85 -7.89 25.30
CA LEU A 674 -4.07 -7.07 25.33
C LEU A 674 -4.47 -6.71 26.78
N TYR A 675 -3.65 -5.90 27.43
CA TYR A 675 -3.73 -5.63 28.88
C TYR A 675 -4.84 -4.65 29.31
N SER A 676 -5.53 -3.97 28.39
CA SER A 676 -6.55 -2.96 28.73
C SER A 676 -7.72 -2.95 27.74
N LEU A 677 -8.65 -3.88 27.92
CA LEU A 677 -9.84 -4.05 27.07
C LEU A 677 -11.18 -3.95 27.80
N GLU A 678 -11.23 -4.04 29.14
CA GLU A 678 -12.52 -4.10 29.84
C GLU A 678 -13.42 -2.89 29.51
N TYR A 679 -14.60 -3.15 28.94
CA TYR A 679 -15.53 -2.14 28.45
C TYR A 679 -15.88 -1.09 29.51
N ALA A 680 -16.04 -1.51 30.78
CA ALA A 680 -16.35 -0.60 31.88
C ALA A 680 -15.33 0.56 32.02
N SER A 681 -14.07 0.33 31.64
CA SER A 681 -13.00 1.34 31.66
C SER A 681 -13.06 2.31 30.47
N TYR A 682 -13.68 1.92 29.36
CA TYR A 682 -13.70 2.68 28.10
C TYR A 682 -15.07 3.26 27.74
N ARG A 683 -16.15 2.81 28.38
CA ARG A 683 -17.53 3.24 28.09
C ARG A 683 -17.67 4.75 27.92
N ASP A 684 -17.21 5.52 28.91
CA ASP A 684 -17.39 6.97 28.90
C ASP A 684 -16.52 7.63 27.81
N THR A 685 -15.32 7.09 27.56
CA THR A 685 -14.43 7.53 26.48
C THR A 685 -15.04 7.28 25.10
N ILE A 686 -15.63 6.09 24.87
CA ILE A 686 -16.31 5.75 23.63
C ILE A 686 -17.43 6.75 23.34
N VAL A 687 -18.26 7.04 24.34
CA VAL A 687 -19.38 7.99 24.20
C VAL A 687 -18.89 9.42 23.94
N GLU A 688 -17.80 9.83 24.58
CA GLU A 688 -17.17 11.14 24.36
C GLU A 688 -16.62 11.27 22.93
N TYR A 689 -15.82 10.29 22.49
CA TYR A 689 -15.24 10.25 21.15
C TYR A 689 -16.33 10.23 20.08
N ASP A 690 -17.33 9.36 20.24
CA ASP A 690 -18.44 9.24 19.29
C ASP A 690 -19.15 10.57 19.12
N LYS A 691 -19.54 11.24 20.21
CA LYS A 691 -20.28 12.51 20.14
C LYS A 691 -19.46 13.61 19.46
N ALA A 692 -18.19 13.74 19.84
CA ALA A 692 -17.34 14.81 19.33
C ALA A 692 -16.99 14.62 17.85
N LEU A 693 -16.56 13.43 17.46
CA LEU A 693 -16.18 13.13 16.07
C LEU A 693 -17.40 13.01 15.16
N ARG A 694 -18.55 12.54 15.66
CA ARG A 694 -19.80 12.53 14.89
C ARG A 694 -20.32 13.94 14.60
N ASP A 695 -20.17 14.90 15.52
CA ASP A 695 -20.49 16.32 15.26
C ASP A 695 -19.61 16.90 14.14
N VAL A 696 -18.30 16.60 14.17
CA VAL A 696 -17.39 16.97 13.07
C VAL A 696 -17.83 16.31 11.77
N ALA A 697 -18.07 14.99 11.79
CA ALA A 697 -18.47 14.20 10.64
C ALA A 697 -19.79 14.70 10.01
N GLN A 698 -20.75 15.14 10.82
CA GLN A 698 -22.02 15.72 10.33
C GLN A 698 -21.82 17.05 9.61
N LYS A 699 -20.89 17.89 10.07
CA LYS A 699 -20.58 19.18 9.44
C LYS A 699 -19.83 19.00 8.13
N VAL A 700 -18.86 18.10 8.07
CA VAL A 700 -18.10 17.82 6.84
C VAL A 700 -18.91 16.96 5.86
N GLY A 701 -19.76 16.06 6.34
CA GLY A 701 -20.53 15.15 5.51
C GLY A 701 -19.64 14.25 4.64
N THR A 702 -19.99 14.13 3.36
CA THR A 702 -19.24 13.35 2.36
C THR A 702 -18.14 14.15 1.66
N ALA A 703 -17.81 15.32 2.19
CA ALA A 703 -16.84 16.23 1.59
C ALA A 703 -15.44 15.65 1.59
N GLN A 704 -14.67 16.04 0.58
CA GLN A 704 -13.27 15.68 0.42
C GLN A 704 -12.38 16.74 1.05
N ILE A 705 -11.26 16.33 1.67
CA ILE A 705 -10.21 17.29 2.04
C ILE A 705 -9.51 17.70 0.75
N ILE A 706 -9.48 19.00 0.48
CA ILE A 706 -8.82 19.57 -0.71
C ILE A 706 -7.56 20.36 -0.38
N ARG A 707 -7.41 20.79 0.87
CA ARG A 707 -6.26 21.56 1.32
C ARG A 707 -5.97 21.30 2.80
N HIS A 708 -4.71 21.08 3.12
CA HIS A 708 -4.21 20.97 4.49
C HIS A 708 -3.01 21.90 4.63
N GLU A 709 -3.03 22.78 5.62
CA GLU A 709 -2.02 23.81 5.83
C GLU A 709 -1.58 23.84 7.30
N ILE A 710 -0.29 24.01 7.52
CA ILE A 710 0.28 24.34 8.82
C ILE A 710 0.69 25.80 8.76
N LEU A 711 -0.01 26.65 9.51
CA LEU A 711 0.26 28.08 9.54
C LEU A 711 1.55 28.38 10.33
N GLU A 712 2.14 29.56 10.14
CA GLU A 712 3.41 29.95 10.80
C GLU A 712 3.39 29.83 12.33
N ASN A 713 2.21 29.97 12.94
CA ASN A 713 2.02 29.85 14.39
C ASN A 713 1.78 28.41 14.87
N GLY A 714 1.88 27.42 13.97
CA GLY A 714 1.65 26.00 14.25
C GLY A 714 0.19 25.57 14.28
N LEU A 715 -0.75 26.46 13.93
CA LEU A 715 -2.15 26.09 13.79
C LEU A 715 -2.37 25.31 12.49
N VAL A 716 -3.04 24.17 12.57
CA VAL A 716 -3.40 23.36 11.40
C VAL A 716 -4.76 23.81 10.87
N LYS A 717 -4.88 23.91 9.55
CA LYS A 717 -6.09 24.31 8.83
C LYS A 717 -6.40 23.32 7.72
N VAL A 718 -7.56 22.68 7.82
CA VAL A 718 -8.04 21.66 6.88
C VAL A 718 -9.28 22.19 6.17
N THR A 719 -9.21 22.34 4.84
CA THR A 719 -10.31 22.85 4.01
C THR A 719 -10.91 21.73 3.18
N TYR A 720 -12.24 21.65 3.23
CA TYR A 720 -13.05 20.69 2.49
C TYR A 720 -13.67 21.29 1.23
N ASP A 721 -13.96 20.45 0.23
CA ASP A 721 -14.56 20.86 -1.06
C ASP A 721 -15.94 21.53 -0.94
N ASN A 722 -16.66 21.27 0.15
CA ASN A 722 -17.92 21.92 0.49
C ASN A 722 -17.76 23.27 1.20
N GLY A 723 -16.52 23.75 1.40
CA GLY A 723 -16.18 25.02 2.03
C GLY A 723 -16.12 24.99 3.57
N VAL A 724 -16.33 23.83 4.21
CA VAL A 724 -16.08 23.68 5.65
C VAL A 724 -14.59 23.75 5.93
N THR A 725 -14.21 24.40 7.03
CA THR A 725 -12.82 24.43 7.51
C THR A 725 -12.73 23.89 8.93
N VAL A 726 -11.78 23.00 9.17
CA VAL A 726 -11.43 22.50 10.51
C VAL A 726 -10.08 23.07 10.90
N TYR A 727 -10.01 23.70 12.06
CA TYR A 727 -8.76 24.19 12.64
C TYR A 727 -8.38 23.31 13.83
N VAL A 728 -7.11 22.93 13.93
CA VAL A 728 -6.58 22.07 15.00
C VAL A 728 -5.35 22.72 15.61
N ASN A 729 -5.33 22.85 16.94
CA ASN A 729 -4.25 23.45 17.69
C ASN A 729 -3.60 22.43 18.63
N TYR A 730 -2.41 21.95 18.27
CA TYR A 730 -1.61 21.04 19.09
C TYR A 730 -0.79 21.74 20.17
N SER A 731 -0.70 23.07 20.14
CA SER A 731 0.15 23.82 21.06
C SER A 731 -0.48 23.98 22.45
N GLY A 732 0.36 24.25 23.44
CA GLY A 732 -0.05 24.52 24.83
C GLY A 732 -0.66 25.92 25.07
N SER A 733 -0.90 26.70 24.03
CA SER A 733 -1.49 28.05 24.09
C SER A 733 -2.52 28.26 22.98
N ALA A 734 -3.43 29.21 23.16
CA ALA A 734 -4.37 29.58 22.09
C ALA A 734 -3.62 30.13 20.87
N GLN A 735 -4.08 29.77 19.67
CA GLN A 735 -3.58 30.26 18.38
C GLN A 735 -4.72 30.87 17.57
N SER A 736 -4.40 31.75 16.62
CA SER A 736 -5.40 32.48 15.84
C SER A 736 -5.07 32.50 14.34
N ASP A 737 -6.12 32.52 13.51
CA ASP A 737 -6.08 32.81 12.07
C ASP A 737 -7.13 33.89 11.77
N GLY A 738 -6.68 35.14 11.57
CA GLY A 738 -7.57 36.30 11.49
C GLY A 738 -8.40 36.49 12.77
N ASP A 739 -9.72 36.51 12.64
CA ASP A 739 -10.67 36.67 13.76
C ASP A 739 -10.98 35.34 14.49
N MET A 740 -10.47 34.21 13.98
CA MET A 740 -10.70 32.89 14.56
C MET A 740 -9.62 32.58 15.60
N THR A 741 -10.02 32.10 16.78
CA THR A 741 -9.10 31.64 17.85
C THR A 741 -9.43 30.21 18.25
N VAL A 742 -8.42 29.34 18.29
CA VAL A 742 -8.52 27.96 18.79
C VAL A 742 -7.73 27.84 20.08
N GLU A 743 -8.39 27.39 21.14
CA GLU A 743 -7.76 27.15 22.44
C GLU A 743 -6.68 26.06 22.38
N ALA A 744 -5.81 26.04 23.38
CA ALA A 744 -4.73 25.06 23.49
C ALA A 744 -5.26 23.61 23.46
N LEU A 745 -4.60 22.76 22.68
CA LEU A 745 -4.96 21.33 22.54
C LEU A 745 -6.46 21.16 22.25
N SER A 746 -6.95 21.83 21.21
CA SER A 746 -8.36 21.89 20.85
C SER A 746 -8.55 22.05 19.34
N TYR A 747 -9.80 22.04 18.91
CA TYR A 747 -10.17 22.22 17.51
C TYR A 747 -11.41 23.10 17.37
N THR A 748 -11.65 23.62 16.17
CA THR A 748 -12.86 24.37 15.84
C THR A 748 -13.27 24.07 14.41
N VAL A 749 -14.56 23.86 14.17
CA VAL A 749 -15.14 23.64 12.84
C VAL A 749 -15.92 24.89 12.43
N LYS A 750 -15.59 25.46 11.27
CA LYS A 750 -16.28 26.62 10.69
C LYS A 750 -17.08 26.18 9.47
N ALA A 751 -18.39 26.40 9.50
CA ALA A 751 -19.28 26.10 8.38
C ALA A 751 -19.37 27.27 7.40
N VAL A 752 -19.80 27.00 6.16
CA VAL A 752 -20.01 28.04 5.14
C VAL A 752 -21.04 29.09 5.58
N SER A 753 -22.02 28.73 6.41
CA SER A 753 -23.00 29.68 6.97
C SER A 753 -22.40 30.73 7.93
N ASP A 754 -21.16 30.51 8.38
CA ASP A 754 -20.44 31.42 9.30
C ASP A 754 -19.49 32.36 8.53
N LEU A 755 -19.44 32.25 7.20
CA LEU A 755 -18.79 33.18 6.27
C LEU A 755 -19.90 34.12 5.76
N GLY A 756 -20.04 35.27 6.43
CA GLY A 756 -21.11 36.24 6.19
C GLY A 756 -21.22 36.81 4.78
#